data_AF-A0A8B8GHV2-F1
#
_entry.id   AF-A0A8B8GHV2-F1
#
_cell.length_a   1.000
_cell.length_b   1.000
_cell.length_c   1.000
_cell.angle_alpha   90.00
_cell.angle_beta   90.00
_cell.angle_gamma   90.00
#
_symmetry.space_group_name_H-M   'P 1'
#
loop_
_entity.id
_entity.type
_entity.pdbx_description
1 polymer ?
#
loop_
_entity_poly.entity_id
_entity_poly.type
_entity_poly.pdbx_seq_one_letter_code
_entity_poly.pdbx_strand_id
1 'polypeptide(L)'
;MALYGMKQLEERHVPTTVLKMEWSNKMDLLAIAKEHGEVSLHRLTWQRVWSLAAPKDKTLVTAMAWRPDGKQLAVAYDSNDLLLVDVENKDVTYTKKTPHKVTSLVWVQQEKPDKKETIDSVLIEMSGLDHLPKLQSLVIHDTPEEECIISKVQDTLNLLLVGMDNGEVQMLALGIFLCGSISLSDIFGKKCTVLNIHMPPDLGYLYVAIQYFYGKVEIVTIKLQDCSTSWNDVYELAFKHDQLLSSLDYLDQTMKNILETWENVSLMEMQLKLSTYCPEDPEMVSTNLLELLIYGILDDRMEQFLKKDLTDKGIKKIGLSIESSHTNVQKLVVKQLSEVTNQILFQLIEISGMSLKKYKCLGLTELSVEKAIKSVNKFLMKCNEVQIVIEESLTKYKLFFKWLYGMMVKLNDENVSNDSALTEMSQQELNLLADYIYNLGENAEANNYKLDRVGQYFLDSDLEFPYEAHNQWWDLMKDNPCLEENILIVQPQKKLSLAQQFNAVKNDLIDIFAQKKSFFDKTFSLYNNVLVDGHNTTDLIHKVTMVDLPNHKLLVCCVDRGAYDFSFYELMAYEDGQEVMHRSTNVFYMSNKKKQTIHDVQFYSQDHLSVLTETMDASDNRNSLFLQLSTNGLRGLCSTDGLSTCKIGGDDDGSGAARGGGRRLEDYSCRIVENMLATSFAVSGTRKVAVLLSHSKHKVRLFEMEADEEEDEEDDSTMDVTQDSSFAD
;
A
#
# COMPACT_ATOMS: atom_id res chain seq x y z
N MET A 1 -40.79 8.88 23.33
CA MET A 1 -40.01 7.76 22.78
C MET A 1 -39.45 8.33 21.49
N ALA A 2 -38.19 8.76 21.49
CA ALA A 2 -37.63 9.53 20.37
C ALA A 2 -37.67 8.65 19.12
N LEU A 3 -38.58 8.97 18.21
CA LEU A 3 -38.57 8.43 16.87
C LEU A 3 -37.28 8.94 16.24
N TYR A 4 -36.46 8.03 15.70
CA TYR A 4 -35.26 8.38 14.97
C TYR A 4 -35.67 9.21 13.75
N GLY A 5 -35.60 10.54 13.87
CA GLY A 5 -35.76 11.45 12.75
C GLY A 5 -34.70 11.13 11.71
N MET A 6 -35.13 10.85 10.49
CA MET A 6 -34.24 10.74 9.34
C MET A 6 -34.46 12.01 8.56
N LYS A 7 -33.46 12.87 8.38
CA LYS A 7 -33.54 14.12 7.61
C LYS A 7 -32.82 13.94 6.26
N GLN A 8 -33.41 14.45 5.18
CA GLN A 8 -32.79 14.33 3.85
C GLN A 8 -31.79 15.48 3.70
N LEU A 9 -30.54 15.18 3.36
CA LEU A 9 -29.49 16.19 3.20
C LEU A 9 -29.33 16.62 1.75
N GLU A 10 -28.94 15.68 0.88
CA GLU A 10 -28.64 15.95 -0.52
C GLU A 10 -29.15 14.84 -1.44
N GLU A 11 -29.46 15.21 -2.67
CA GLU A 11 -29.77 14.30 -3.76
C GLU A 11 -28.90 14.63 -4.98
N ARG A 12 -28.21 13.62 -5.52
CA ARG A 12 -27.22 13.81 -6.58
C ARG A 12 -27.31 12.75 -7.65
N HIS A 13 -27.07 13.17 -8.88
CA HIS A 13 -26.95 12.29 -10.03
C HIS A 13 -25.47 12.10 -10.41
N VAL A 14 -25.03 10.85 -10.44
CA VAL A 14 -23.69 10.40 -10.76
C VAL A 14 -23.67 9.93 -12.22
N PRO A 15 -22.77 10.44 -13.06
CA PRO A 15 -22.75 10.11 -14.49
C PRO A 15 -22.39 8.64 -14.76
N THR A 16 -21.58 8.05 -13.89
CA THR A 16 -21.11 6.67 -13.97
C THR A 16 -21.89 5.78 -13.01
N THR A 17 -22.16 4.54 -13.42
CA THR A 17 -22.83 3.52 -12.61
C THR A 17 -22.05 3.28 -11.30
N VAL A 18 -22.72 3.40 -10.16
CA VAL A 18 -22.14 3.09 -8.85
C VAL A 18 -22.30 1.60 -8.55
N LEU A 19 -21.22 0.96 -8.09
CA LEU A 19 -21.19 -0.47 -7.76
C LEU A 19 -21.18 -0.72 -6.26
N LYS A 20 -20.40 0.05 -5.48
CA LYS A 20 -20.29 -0.07 -4.03
C LYS A 20 -20.14 1.28 -3.37
N MET A 21 -20.62 1.39 -2.13
CA MET A 21 -20.55 2.59 -1.31
C MET A 21 -20.16 2.18 0.10
N GLU A 22 -19.25 2.93 0.73
CA GLU A 22 -18.82 2.66 2.09
C GLU A 22 -18.45 3.94 2.84
N TRP A 23 -19.09 4.14 3.99
CA TRP A 23 -18.82 5.28 4.86
C TRP A 23 -17.58 5.03 5.71
N SER A 24 -16.80 6.09 5.93
CA SER A 24 -15.81 6.09 6.99
C SER A 24 -16.52 6.20 8.34
N ASN A 25 -16.10 5.39 9.31
CA ASN A 25 -16.66 5.43 10.67
C ASN A 25 -16.15 6.62 11.52
N LYS A 26 -15.23 7.45 11.00
CA LYS A 26 -14.60 8.52 11.78
C LYS A 26 -14.67 9.90 11.11
N MET A 27 -14.36 9.97 9.83
CA MET A 27 -14.46 11.17 9.00
C MET A 27 -15.79 11.22 8.23
N ASP A 28 -16.22 12.43 7.85
CA ASP A 28 -17.40 12.70 6.99
C ASP A 28 -17.13 12.38 5.52
N LEU A 29 -16.71 11.15 5.24
CA LEU A 29 -16.22 10.72 3.95
C LEU A 29 -16.93 9.45 3.49
N LEU A 30 -17.36 9.48 2.22
CA LEU A 30 -18.00 8.39 1.51
C LEU A 30 -17.10 7.92 0.37
N ALA A 31 -16.68 6.66 0.42
CA ALA A 31 -16.01 6.00 -0.69
C ALA A 31 -17.04 5.40 -1.64
N ILE A 32 -16.92 5.71 -2.93
CA ILE A 32 -17.80 5.25 -4.00
C ILE A 32 -16.96 4.55 -5.06
N ALA A 33 -17.21 3.26 -5.28
CA ALA A 33 -16.65 2.51 -6.39
C ALA A 33 -17.61 2.52 -7.57
N LYS A 34 -17.09 2.84 -8.76
CA LYS A 34 -17.85 2.99 -10.00
C LYS A 34 -17.52 1.88 -10.99
N GLU A 35 -18.29 1.86 -12.08
CA GLU A 35 -17.96 1.10 -13.29
C GLU A 35 -16.58 1.50 -13.84
N HIS A 36 -15.89 0.56 -14.49
CA HIS A 36 -14.49 0.67 -14.91
C HIS A 36 -13.45 0.76 -13.78
N GLY A 37 -13.84 0.52 -12.53
CA GLY A 37 -12.90 0.40 -11.41
C GLY A 37 -12.42 1.74 -10.84
N GLU A 38 -13.04 2.86 -11.22
CA GLU A 38 -12.76 4.16 -10.60
C GLU A 38 -13.27 4.18 -9.15
N VAL A 39 -12.43 4.58 -8.20
CA VAL A 39 -12.83 4.84 -6.81
C VAL A 39 -12.79 6.34 -6.56
N SER A 40 -13.89 6.89 -6.08
CA SER A 40 -14.02 8.31 -5.81
C SER A 40 -14.42 8.57 -4.38
N LEU A 41 -13.81 9.58 -3.78
CA LEU A 41 -14.05 9.95 -2.40
C LEU A 41 -14.83 11.27 -2.33
N HIS A 42 -15.92 11.28 -1.59
CA HIS A 42 -16.80 12.44 -1.45
C HIS A 42 -16.98 12.80 0.02
N ARG A 43 -17.09 14.09 0.31
CA ARG A 43 -17.55 14.60 1.62
C ARG A 43 -19.06 14.42 1.77
N LEU A 44 -19.56 14.60 2.98
CA LEU A 44 -21.01 14.64 3.26
C LEU A 44 -21.76 15.70 2.42
N THR A 45 -21.12 16.84 2.14
CA THR A 45 -21.61 17.92 1.25
C THR A 45 -21.50 17.59 -0.25
N TRP A 46 -21.27 16.31 -0.57
CA TRP A 46 -21.03 15.79 -1.91
C TRP A 46 -19.83 16.41 -2.67
N GLN A 47 -18.98 17.17 -1.99
CA GLN A 47 -17.74 17.67 -2.57
C GLN A 47 -16.79 16.49 -2.82
N ARG A 48 -16.39 16.29 -4.08
CA ARG A 48 -15.40 15.27 -4.44
C ARG A 48 -14.01 15.70 -3.92
N VAL A 49 -13.43 14.87 -3.06
CA VAL A 49 -12.07 15.05 -2.53
C VAL A 49 -11.05 14.62 -3.59
N TRP A 50 -11.17 13.39 -4.08
CA TRP A 50 -10.33 12.86 -5.15
C TRP A 50 -11.02 11.72 -5.91
N SER A 51 -10.42 11.33 -7.03
CA SER A 51 -10.79 10.14 -7.81
C SER A 51 -9.53 9.38 -8.22
N LEU A 52 -9.52 8.08 -7.91
CA LEU A 52 -8.46 7.13 -8.22
C LEU A 52 -8.89 6.29 -9.42
N ALA A 53 -8.04 6.27 -10.44
CA ALA A 53 -8.24 5.45 -11.63
C ALA A 53 -7.95 3.98 -11.33
N ALA A 54 -8.56 3.08 -12.10
CA ALA A 54 -8.30 1.66 -11.99
C ALA A 54 -6.83 1.32 -12.32
N PRO A 55 -6.22 0.33 -11.64
CA PRO A 55 -4.84 -0.10 -11.91
C PRO A 55 -4.63 -0.67 -13.31
N LYS A 56 -5.68 -1.27 -13.88
CA LYS A 56 -5.68 -1.92 -15.19
C LYS A 56 -6.99 -1.63 -15.90
N ASP A 57 -6.96 -1.68 -17.23
CA ASP A 57 -8.17 -1.51 -18.02
C ASP A 57 -9.23 -2.57 -17.71
N LYS A 58 -10.47 -2.12 -17.52
CA LYS A 58 -11.67 -2.97 -17.32
C LYS A 58 -11.68 -3.81 -16.04
N THR A 59 -10.96 -3.42 -15.00
CA THR A 59 -11.09 -4.05 -13.68
C THR A 59 -12.24 -3.44 -12.89
N LEU A 60 -12.79 -4.22 -11.96
CA LEU A 60 -13.87 -3.80 -11.08
C LEU A 60 -13.45 -3.95 -9.62
N VAL A 61 -13.92 -3.02 -8.80
CA VAL A 61 -13.72 -3.07 -7.35
C VAL A 61 -14.61 -4.16 -6.75
N THR A 62 -14.00 -5.09 -6.02
CA THR A 62 -14.71 -6.21 -5.39
C THR A 62 -15.04 -5.94 -3.93
N ALA A 63 -14.16 -5.26 -3.21
CA ALA A 63 -14.35 -4.88 -1.82
C ALA A 63 -13.57 -3.60 -1.49
N MET A 64 -14.09 -2.84 -0.53
CA MET A 64 -13.43 -1.70 0.09
C MET A 64 -13.46 -1.91 1.61
N ALA A 65 -12.53 -1.28 2.32
CA ALA A 65 -12.54 -1.23 3.78
C ALA A 65 -11.80 0.00 4.27
N TRP A 66 -12.45 0.78 5.12
CA TRP A 66 -11.82 1.90 5.81
C TRP A 66 -10.93 1.43 6.93
N ARG A 67 -9.71 1.97 7.02
CA ARG A 67 -8.94 1.86 8.25
C ARG A 67 -9.71 2.57 9.39
N PRO A 68 -9.77 2.02 10.60
CA PRO A 68 -10.62 2.58 11.67
C PRO A 68 -10.30 4.02 12.07
N ASP A 69 -9.10 4.53 11.77
CA ASP A 69 -8.74 5.93 11.99
C ASP A 69 -9.19 6.89 10.87
N GLY A 70 -9.73 6.37 9.76
CA GLY A 70 -10.20 7.10 8.59
C GLY A 70 -9.12 7.64 7.67
N LYS A 71 -7.83 7.32 7.89
CA LYS A 71 -6.71 7.91 7.12
C LYS A 71 -6.31 7.10 5.90
N GLN A 72 -6.67 5.83 5.86
CA GLN A 72 -6.37 4.94 4.73
C GLN A 72 -7.62 4.18 4.31
N LEU A 73 -7.73 3.94 3.01
CA LEU A 73 -8.76 3.12 2.40
C LEU A 73 -8.10 1.92 1.70
N ALA A 74 -8.50 0.72 2.07
CA ALA A 74 -8.12 -0.48 1.35
C ALA A 74 -9.11 -0.73 0.21
N VAL A 75 -8.61 -0.98 -1.00
CA VAL A 75 -9.41 -1.24 -2.21
C VAL A 75 -8.91 -2.52 -2.86
N ALA A 76 -9.81 -3.49 -3.04
CA ALA A 76 -9.51 -4.73 -3.73
C ALA A 76 -10.20 -4.78 -5.10
N TYR A 77 -9.46 -5.25 -6.11
CA TYR A 77 -9.91 -5.37 -7.48
C TYR A 77 -10.07 -6.84 -7.90
N ASP A 78 -10.89 -7.09 -8.91
CA ASP A 78 -11.06 -8.40 -9.53
C ASP A 78 -9.83 -8.89 -10.30
N SER A 79 -8.86 -8.01 -10.55
CA SER A 79 -7.52 -8.33 -11.05
C SER A 79 -6.56 -8.88 -10.00
N ASN A 80 -7.05 -9.15 -8.78
CA ASN A 80 -6.30 -9.59 -7.61
C ASN A 80 -5.31 -8.54 -7.08
N ASP A 81 -5.50 -7.27 -7.43
CA ASP A 81 -4.71 -6.17 -6.86
C ASP A 81 -5.42 -5.66 -5.60
N LEU A 82 -4.70 -5.60 -4.47
CA LEU A 82 -5.11 -4.99 -3.21
C LEU A 82 -4.24 -3.75 -2.98
N LEU A 83 -4.88 -2.59 -2.93
CA LEU A 83 -4.22 -1.29 -2.76
C LEU A 83 -4.60 -0.69 -1.41
N LEU A 84 -3.62 -0.10 -0.73
CA LEU A 84 -3.86 0.83 0.38
C LEU A 84 -3.65 2.25 -0.15
N VAL A 85 -4.69 3.07 -0.02
CA VAL A 85 -4.72 4.43 -0.55
C VAL A 85 -4.79 5.41 0.61
N ASP A 86 -3.91 6.40 0.61
CA ASP A 86 -3.97 7.48 1.58
C ASP A 86 -5.11 8.45 1.22
N VAL A 87 -5.85 8.85 2.25
CA VAL A 87 -7.08 9.62 2.10
C VAL A 87 -6.80 11.11 1.84
N GLU A 88 -5.66 11.64 2.28
CA GLU A 88 -5.29 13.05 2.13
C GLU A 88 -4.71 13.35 0.75
N ASN A 89 -3.75 12.54 0.30
CA ASN A 89 -2.98 12.84 -0.92
C ASN A 89 -3.29 11.94 -2.14
N LYS A 90 -4.13 10.90 -1.99
CA LYS A 90 -4.49 9.91 -3.03
C LYS A 90 -3.34 8.95 -3.40
N ASP A 91 -2.23 8.97 -2.67
CA ASP A 91 -1.10 8.11 -2.97
C ASP A 91 -1.38 6.67 -2.57
N VAL A 92 -0.93 5.73 -3.43
CA VAL A 92 -1.00 4.31 -3.14
C VAL A 92 0.20 3.95 -2.29
N THR A 93 -0.01 3.81 -0.98
CA THR A 93 1.06 3.56 0.00
C THR A 93 1.55 2.11 -0.03
N TYR A 94 0.66 1.17 -0.39
CA TYR A 94 1.02 -0.24 -0.47
C TYR A 94 0.20 -0.96 -1.54
N THR A 95 0.86 -1.87 -2.27
CA THR A 95 0.24 -2.72 -3.28
C THR A 95 0.59 -4.18 -3.03
N LYS A 96 -0.41 -5.05 -2.96
CA LYS A 96 -0.25 -6.50 -2.83
C LYS A 96 -1.05 -7.22 -3.91
N LYS A 97 -0.44 -8.23 -4.54
CA LYS A 97 -1.18 -9.18 -5.37
C LYS A 97 -1.69 -10.34 -4.52
N THR A 98 -2.99 -10.54 -4.51
CA THR A 98 -3.62 -11.69 -3.83
C THR A 98 -3.57 -12.93 -4.72
N PRO A 99 -3.52 -14.14 -4.14
CA PRO A 99 -3.52 -15.37 -4.93
C PRO A 99 -4.85 -15.61 -5.66
N HIS A 100 -5.94 -15.11 -5.07
CA HIS A 100 -7.31 -15.30 -5.51
C HIS A 100 -8.10 -14.00 -5.40
N LYS A 101 -9.31 -13.98 -5.98
CA LYS A 101 -10.17 -12.79 -6.01
C LYS A 101 -10.68 -12.50 -4.61
N VAL A 102 -10.48 -11.26 -4.15
CA VAL A 102 -11.00 -10.80 -2.86
C VAL A 102 -12.50 -10.60 -2.96
N THR A 103 -13.26 -11.19 -2.03
CA THR A 103 -14.72 -11.11 -1.95
C THR A 103 -15.19 -10.30 -0.75
N SER A 104 -14.44 -10.29 0.34
CA SER A 104 -14.73 -9.55 1.57
C SER A 104 -13.48 -8.87 2.09
N LEU A 105 -13.62 -7.63 2.58
CA LEU A 105 -12.53 -6.85 3.15
C LEU A 105 -13.04 -6.15 4.41
N VAL A 106 -12.33 -6.29 5.52
CA VAL A 106 -12.71 -5.68 6.81
C VAL A 106 -11.46 -5.21 7.53
N TRP A 107 -11.47 -4.01 8.09
CA TRP A 107 -10.35 -3.48 8.86
C TRP A 107 -10.76 -3.28 10.32
N VAL A 108 -10.06 -3.96 11.23
CA VAL A 108 -10.35 -3.95 12.67
C VAL A 108 -9.20 -3.33 13.44
N GLN A 109 -9.49 -2.61 14.51
CA GLN A 109 -8.49 -2.04 15.41
C GLN A 109 -8.65 -2.68 16.80
N GLN A 110 -7.51 -3.07 17.40
CA GLN A 110 -7.48 -3.58 18.76
C GLN A 110 -7.89 -2.48 19.74
N GLU A 111 -8.68 -2.83 20.76
CA GLU A 111 -8.91 -1.92 21.88
C GLU A 111 -7.58 -1.51 22.51
N LYS A 112 -7.44 -0.22 22.84
CA LYS A 112 -6.25 0.29 23.51
C LYS A 112 -6.07 -0.49 24.82
N PRO A 113 -4.96 -1.21 25.02
CA PRO A 113 -4.71 -1.83 26.31
C PRO A 113 -4.62 -0.72 27.36
N ASP A 114 -5.25 -0.92 28.53
CA ASP A 114 -5.06 -0.05 29.69
C ASP A 114 -3.56 -0.02 30.02
N LYS A 115 -2.88 1.06 29.62
CA LYS A 115 -1.42 1.19 29.76
C LYS A 115 -1.05 1.09 31.24
N LYS A 116 -0.60 -0.06 31.70
CA LYS A 116 0.37 -0.15 32.81
C LYS A 116 1.72 0.08 32.16
N GLU A 117 2.31 1.25 32.38
CA GLU A 117 3.65 1.59 31.93
C GLU A 117 4.63 0.49 32.37
N THR A 118 4.97 -0.40 31.44
CA THR A 118 6.03 -1.39 31.61
C THR A 118 7.33 -0.84 31.04
N ILE A 119 8.47 -1.34 31.50
CA ILE A 119 9.79 -0.94 30.99
C ILE A 119 9.89 -1.16 29.47
N ASP A 120 9.18 -2.16 28.93
CA ASP A 120 9.10 -2.45 27.50
C ASP A 120 8.41 -1.33 26.70
N SER A 121 7.40 -0.64 27.25
CA SER A 121 6.78 0.51 26.57
C SER A 121 7.74 1.70 26.42
N VAL A 122 8.66 1.88 27.36
CA VAL A 122 9.70 2.92 27.28
C VAL A 122 10.78 2.55 26.25
N LEU A 123 11.10 1.26 26.10
CA LEU A 123 12.03 0.77 25.07
C LEU A 123 11.42 0.84 23.65
N ILE A 124 10.10 0.69 23.52
CA ILE A 124 9.37 0.87 22.25
C ILE A 124 9.30 2.37 21.87
N GLU A 125 9.12 3.27 22.85
CA GLU A 125 9.17 4.71 22.63
C GLU A 125 10.58 5.21 22.26
N MET A 126 11.63 4.54 22.75
CA MET A 126 13.00 4.75 22.31
C MET A 126 13.26 4.00 21.00
N SER A 127 12.61 4.44 19.92
CA SER A 127 12.99 3.97 18.59
C SER A 127 14.48 4.31 18.38
N GLY A 128 15.35 3.30 18.25
CA GLY A 128 16.78 3.54 18.02
C GLY A 128 17.05 4.39 16.76
N LEU A 129 16.03 4.56 15.91
CA LEU A 129 15.99 5.50 14.79
C LEU A 129 16.13 6.96 15.21
N ASP A 130 15.70 7.37 16.40
CA ASP A 130 15.86 8.76 16.88
C ASP A 130 17.35 9.12 17.09
N HIS A 131 18.20 8.11 17.21
CA HIS A 131 19.66 8.25 17.30
C HIS A 131 20.38 8.06 15.96
N LEU A 132 19.65 7.70 14.89
CA LEU A 132 20.19 7.60 13.54
C LEU A 132 20.04 8.94 12.81
N PRO A 133 20.94 9.27 11.88
CA PRO A 133 20.79 10.44 11.02
C PRO A 133 19.45 10.40 10.27
N LYS A 134 18.67 11.48 10.36
CA LYS A 134 17.41 11.60 9.62
C LYS A 134 17.71 11.60 8.12
N LEU A 135 17.01 10.75 7.37
CA LEU A 135 17.07 10.73 5.91
C LEU A 135 16.60 12.07 5.34
N GLN A 136 17.35 12.59 4.36
CA GLN A 136 17.00 13.83 3.67
C GLN A 136 15.90 13.57 2.65
N SER A 137 14.99 14.52 2.44
CA SER A 137 14.00 14.38 1.36
C SER A 137 14.69 14.22 0.00
N LEU A 138 14.23 13.26 -0.79
CA LEU A 138 14.72 12.97 -2.14
C LEU A 138 14.12 13.90 -3.18
N VAL A 139 13.10 14.68 -2.80
CA VAL A 139 12.40 15.59 -3.70
C VAL A 139 13.12 16.93 -3.72
N ILE A 140 13.70 17.29 -4.87
CA ILE A 140 14.21 18.64 -5.14
C ILE A 140 13.00 19.56 -5.44
N HIS A 141 12.23 19.90 -4.41
CA HIS A 141 11.31 21.03 -4.47
C HIS A 141 11.91 22.20 -3.67
N ASP A 142 11.76 23.42 -4.18
CA ASP A 142 12.18 24.69 -3.54
C ASP A 142 11.38 25.03 -2.26
N THR A 143 10.76 24.04 -1.62
CA THR A 143 10.02 24.19 -0.36
C THR A 143 10.85 23.71 0.81
N PRO A 144 10.79 24.40 1.97
CA PRO A 144 11.64 24.06 3.11
C PRO A 144 11.26 22.68 3.65
N GLU A 145 12.24 21.78 3.65
CA GLU A 145 12.35 20.60 4.52
C GLU A 145 11.03 19.91 4.88
N GLU A 146 10.43 19.20 3.92
CA GLU A 146 9.49 18.14 4.29
C GLU A 146 10.30 16.99 4.90
N GLU A 147 10.19 16.84 6.22
CA GLU A 147 10.73 15.70 6.95
C GLU A 147 10.30 14.40 6.27
N CYS A 148 11.24 13.47 6.08
CA CYS A 148 10.95 12.13 5.60
C CYS A 148 9.77 11.59 6.42
N ILE A 149 8.66 11.26 5.73
CA ILE A 149 7.42 10.81 6.35
C ILE A 149 7.69 9.42 6.94
N ILE A 150 8.29 9.37 8.12
CA ILE A 150 8.24 8.18 8.96
C ILE A 150 6.75 8.01 9.27
N SER A 151 6.18 6.88 8.82
CA SER A 151 4.81 6.47 9.13
C SER A 151 4.49 6.83 10.57
N LYS A 152 3.55 7.75 10.80
CA LYS A 152 3.12 8.15 12.14
C LYS A 152 2.85 6.88 12.94
N VAL A 153 3.63 6.67 14.00
CA VAL A 153 3.54 5.49 14.87
C VAL A 153 2.08 5.32 15.28
N GLN A 154 1.54 4.14 15.03
CA GLN A 154 0.16 3.84 15.37
C GLN A 154 0.15 3.26 16.78
N ASP A 155 -0.51 3.92 17.74
CA ASP A 155 -0.51 3.48 19.15
C ASP A 155 -1.08 2.07 19.40
N THR A 156 -1.73 1.46 18.41
CA THR A 156 -2.47 0.20 18.54
C THR A 156 -2.39 -0.63 17.28
N LEU A 157 -2.36 -1.95 17.44
CA LEU A 157 -2.51 -2.89 16.35
C LEU A 157 -3.86 -2.72 15.65
N ASN A 158 -3.83 -2.76 14.33
CA ASN A 158 -5.02 -2.99 13.51
C ASN A 158 -4.72 -4.08 12.49
N LEU A 159 -5.76 -4.80 12.09
CA LEU A 159 -5.70 -5.94 11.18
C LEU A 159 -6.63 -5.67 10.00
N LEU A 160 -6.11 -5.82 8.79
CA LEU A 160 -6.90 -5.89 7.57
C LEU A 160 -7.15 -7.37 7.26
N LEU A 161 -8.41 -7.77 7.32
CA LEU A 161 -8.90 -9.11 7.06
C LEU A 161 -9.35 -9.22 5.61
N VAL A 162 -8.76 -10.14 4.87
CA VAL A 162 -8.98 -10.33 3.43
C VAL A 162 -9.59 -11.70 3.20
N GLY A 163 -10.88 -11.74 2.84
CA GLY A 163 -11.61 -12.94 2.45
C GLY A 163 -11.62 -13.13 0.95
N MET A 164 -11.39 -14.37 0.50
CA MET A 164 -11.23 -14.70 -0.91
C MET A 164 -12.29 -15.70 -1.42
N ASP A 165 -12.42 -15.80 -2.74
CA ASP A 165 -13.34 -16.74 -3.41
C ASP A 165 -12.95 -18.22 -3.29
N ASN A 166 -11.68 -18.51 -2.98
CA ASN A 166 -11.19 -19.85 -2.70
C ASN A 166 -11.45 -20.30 -1.25
N GLY A 167 -12.03 -19.46 -0.40
CA GLY A 167 -12.27 -19.77 1.01
C GLY A 167 -11.08 -19.49 1.92
N GLU A 168 -10.04 -18.82 1.42
CA GLU A 168 -8.90 -18.37 2.21
C GLU A 168 -9.21 -17.03 2.89
N VAL A 169 -8.85 -16.92 4.17
CA VAL A 169 -8.90 -15.68 4.95
C VAL A 169 -7.49 -15.30 5.35
N GLN A 170 -6.98 -14.19 4.83
CA GLN A 170 -5.68 -13.62 5.20
C GLN A 170 -5.83 -12.49 6.20
N MET A 171 -4.88 -12.38 7.11
CA MET A 171 -4.83 -11.36 8.16
C MET A 171 -3.55 -10.54 7.99
N LEU A 172 -3.72 -9.25 7.72
CA LEU A 172 -2.63 -8.32 7.48
C LEU A 172 -2.52 -7.33 8.64
N ALA A 173 -1.50 -7.48 9.47
CA ALA A 173 -1.19 -6.53 10.53
C ALA A 173 -0.72 -5.19 9.94
N LEU A 174 -1.30 -4.12 10.46
CA LEU A 174 -1.15 -2.74 9.96
C LEU A 174 -1.52 -2.59 8.47
N GLY A 175 -2.27 -3.56 7.91
CA GLY A 175 -2.60 -3.63 6.48
C GLY A 175 -1.48 -4.19 5.58
N ILE A 176 -0.26 -4.37 6.10
CA ILE A 176 0.95 -4.60 5.29
C ILE A 176 1.58 -5.96 5.59
N PHE A 177 1.75 -6.32 6.87
CA PHE A 177 2.42 -7.55 7.26
C PHE A 177 1.45 -8.74 7.31
N LEU A 178 1.65 -9.75 6.45
CA LEU A 178 0.83 -10.97 6.47
C LEU A 178 1.19 -11.80 7.71
N CYS A 179 0.42 -11.65 8.78
CA CYS A 179 0.64 -12.41 10.00
C CYS A 179 0.06 -13.83 9.89
N GLY A 180 -1.04 -14.03 9.17
CA GLY A 180 -1.69 -15.33 9.10
C GLY A 180 -2.61 -15.54 7.91
N SER A 181 -2.85 -16.80 7.58
CA SER A 181 -3.81 -17.24 6.57
C SER A 181 -4.51 -18.52 7.04
N ILE A 182 -5.82 -18.56 6.89
CA ILE A 182 -6.65 -19.72 7.24
C ILE A 182 -7.41 -20.15 5.98
N SER A 183 -7.11 -21.34 5.47
CA SER A 183 -7.82 -21.92 4.32
C SER A 183 -8.99 -22.78 4.77
N LEU A 184 -10.20 -22.22 4.76
CA LEU A 184 -11.42 -22.93 5.18
C LEU A 184 -11.78 -24.05 4.20
N SER A 185 -11.50 -23.87 2.91
CA SER A 185 -11.73 -24.90 1.89
C SER A 185 -10.91 -26.17 2.17
N ASP A 186 -9.67 -26.02 2.61
CA ASP A 186 -8.79 -27.16 2.93
C ASP A 186 -9.20 -27.82 4.25
N ILE A 187 -9.58 -27.04 5.26
CA ILE A 187 -10.03 -27.54 6.57
C ILE A 187 -11.30 -28.38 6.43
N PHE A 188 -12.29 -27.90 5.66
CA PHE A 188 -13.56 -28.62 5.48
C PHE A 188 -13.55 -29.61 4.31
N GLY A 189 -12.48 -29.63 3.49
CA GLY A 189 -12.39 -30.45 2.28
C GLY A 189 -13.46 -30.12 1.22
N LYS A 190 -14.01 -28.91 1.26
CA LYS A 190 -15.12 -28.45 0.41
C LYS A 190 -14.82 -27.05 -0.09
N LYS A 191 -15.00 -26.81 -1.39
CA LYS A 191 -14.85 -25.47 -1.97
C LYS A 191 -15.93 -24.54 -1.40
N CYS A 192 -15.50 -23.42 -0.83
CA CYS A 192 -16.37 -22.35 -0.34
C CYS A 192 -15.82 -20.97 -0.72
N THR A 193 -16.70 -19.99 -0.82
CA THR A 193 -16.37 -18.56 -1.01
C THR A 193 -16.63 -17.80 0.28
N VAL A 194 -15.73 -16.90 0.68
CA VAL A 194 -15.97 -16.02 1.84
C VAL A 194 -16.96 -14.91 1.46
N LEU A 195 -18.06 -14.78 2.19
CA LEU A 195 -19.06 -13.73 1.98
C LEU A 195 -18.81 -12.49 2.84
N ASN A 196 -18.50 -12.71 4.12
CA ASN A 196 -18.27 -11.63 5.08
C ASN A 196 -17.37 -12.15 6.22
N ILE A 197 -16.60 -11.26 6.83
CA ILE A 197 -15.70 -11.54 7.95
C ILE A 197 -16.04 -10.56 9.07
N HIS A 198 -16.04 -11.04 10.32
CA HIS A 198 -16.17 -10.17 11.47
C HIS A 198 -15.22 -10.63 12.57
N MET A 199 -14.56 -9.67 13.21
CA MET A 199 -13.64 -9.90 14.30
C MET A 199 -13.87 -8.80 15.35
N PRO A 200 -14.16 -9.16 16.61
CA PRO A 200 -14.30 -8.18 17.67
C PRO A 200 -12.95 -7.52 18.02
N PRO A 201 -12.98 -6.35 18.69
CA PRO A 201 -11.77 -5.61 19.05
C PRO A 201 -10.82 -6.32 20.03
N ASP A 202 -11.30 -7.38 20.71
CA ASP A 202 -10.51 -8.24 21.59
C ASP A 202 -9.53 -9.15 20.81
N LEU A 203 -9.74 -9.28 19.49
CA LEU A 203 -9.00 -10.16 18.58
C LEU A 203 -9.00 -11.64 19.03
N GLY A 204 -9.94 -12.05 19.88
CA GLY A 204 -10.01 -13.42 20.41
C GLY A 204 -10.77 -14.38 19.48
N TYR A 205 -11.76 -13.86 18.76
CA TYR A 205 -12.61 -14.62 17.86
C TYR A 205 -12.60 -14.05 16.46
N LEU A 206 -12.64 -14.95 15.47
CA LEU A 206 -12.82 -14.65 14.07
C LEU A 206 -14.08 -15.38 13.59
N TYR A 207 -15.04 -14.62 13.09
CA TYR A 207 -16.29 -15.12 12.54
C TYR A 207 -16.25 -14.96 11.03
N VAL A 208 -16.50 -16.04 10.31
CA VAL A 208 -16.46 -16.05 8.84
C VAL A 208 -17.75 -16.62 8.29
N ALA A 209 -18.45 -15.84 7.47
CA ALA A 209 -19.58 -16.30 6.69
C ALA A 209 -19.08 -16.91 5.38
N ILE A 210 -19.33 -18.19 5.14
CA ILE A 210 -18.93 -18.90 3.93
C ILE A 210 -20.15 -19.39 3.15
N GLN A 211 -20.03 -19.40 1.82
CA GLN A 211 -21.02 -20.01 0.94
C GLN A 211 -20.40 -21.18 0.19
N TYR A 212 -21.07 -22.34 0.21
CA TYR A 212 -20.66 -23.50 -0.57
C TYR A 212 -21.23 -23.46 -1.99
N PHE A 213 -20.66 -24.24 -2.91
CA PHE A 213 -21.12 -24.31 -4.31
C PHE A 213 -22.61 -24.67 -4.46
N TYR A 214 -23.19 -25.38 -3.49
CA TYR A 214 -24.60 -25.78 -3.48
C TYR A 214 -25.52 -24.73 -2.85
N GLY A 215 -25.02 -23.50 -2.64
CA GLY A 215 -25.80 -22.32 -2.25
C GLY A 215 -26.01 -22.11 -0.75
N LYS A 216 -25.68 -23.09 0.10
CA LYS A 216 -25.84 -22.94 1.57
C LYS A 216 -24.78 -22.03 2.18
N VAL A 217 -25.22 -21.26 3.17
CA VAL A 217 -24.37 -20.37 3.97
C VAL A 217 -24.13 -20.97 5.34
N GLU A 218 -22.88 -20.98 5.78
CA GLU A 218 -22.49 -21.38 7.13
C GLU A 218 -21.69 -20.26 7.79
N ILE A 219 -21.90 -20.07 9.08
CA ILE A 219 -21.06 -19.20 9.91
C ILE A 219 -20.06 -20.07 10.65
N VAL A 220 -18.79 -19.79 10.42
CA VAL A 220 -17.66 -20.46 11.02
C VAL A 220 -17.12 -19.58 12.14
N THR A 221 -17.13 -20.11 13.36
CA THR A 221 -16.54 -19.45 14.53
C THR A 221 -15.18 -20.04 14.83
N ILE A 222 -14.15 -19.18 14.83
CA ILE A 222 -12.76 -19.56 15.05
C ILE A 222 -12.27 -18.81 16.29
N LYS A 223 -11.89 -19.55 17.34
CA LYS A 223 -11.18 -18.95 18.48
C LYS A 223 -9.69 -19.02 18.20
N LEU A 224 -9.06 -17.86 18.20
CA LEU A 224 -7.61 -17.74 18.08
C LEU A 224 -7.04 -18.06 19.46
N GLN A 225 -6.35 -19.20 19.63
CA GLN A 225 -5.82 -19.55 20.96
C GLN A 225 -4.64 -18.64 21.30
N ASP A 226 -4.42 -18.48 22.62
CA ASP A 226 -3.23 -17.86 23.19
C ASP A 226 -1.98 -18.64 22.73
N CYS A 227 -1.40 -18.20 21.61
CA CYS A 227 -0.06 -18.61 21.23
C CYS A 227 0.91 -18.19 22.34
N SER A 228 2.11 -18.77 22.35
CA SER A 228 3.21 -18.26 23.19
C SER A 228 3.62 -16.81 22.86
N THR A 229 3.10 -16.29 21.75
CA THR A 229 3.27 -14.95 21.17
C THR A 229 1.98 -14.17 21.31
N SER A 230 2.12 -12.95 21.83
CA SER A 230 1.06 -11.98 22.04
C SER A 230 0.79 -11.16 20.77
N TRP A 231 -0.38 -10.52 20.70
CA TRP A 231 -0.66 -9.51 19.67
C TRP A 231 0.33 -8.35 19.67
N ASN A 232 0.97 -8.05 20.81
CA ASN A 232 2.04 -7.07 20.89
C ASN A 232 3.28 -7.50 20.08
N ASP A 233 3.64 -8.80 20.13
CA ASP A 233 4.74 -9.33 19.32
C ASP A 233 4.42 -9.21 17.81
N VAL A 234 3.16 -9.46 17.42
CA VAL A 234 2.70 -9.27 16.03
C VAL A 234 2.81 -7.80 15.61
N TYR A 235 2.41 -6.88 16.50
CA TYR A 235 2.51 -5.44 16.26
C TYR A 235 3.97 -5.00 16.10
N GLU A 236 4.86 -5.40 17.01
CA GLU A 236 6.28 -5.06 16.96
C GLU A 236 6.92 -5.51 15.65
N LEU A 237 6.67 -6.75 15.23
CA LEU A 237 7.21 -7.28 13.97
C LEU A 237 6.61 -6.58 12.75
N ALA A 238 5.29 -6.33 12.74
CA ALA A 238 4.62 -5.61 11.66
C ALA A 238 5.14 -4.17 11.53
N PHE A 239 5.41 -3.51 12.65
CA PHE A 239 5.97 -2.17 12.69
C PHE A 239 7.40 -2.14 12.14
N LYS A 240 8.26 -3.11 12.53
CA LYS A 240 9.61 -3.23 11.95
C LYS A 240 9.58 -3.55 10.45
N HIS A 241 8.61 -4.34 10.00
CA HIS A 241 8.40 -4.60 8.57
C HIS A 241 8.01 -3.33 7.80
N ASP A 242 7.11 -2.51 8.33
CA ASP A 242 6.72 -1.22 7.73
C ASP A 242 7.91 -0.25 7.64
N GLN A 243 8.70 -0.15 8.71
CA GLN A 243 9.94 0.65 8.71
C GLN A 243 10.93 0.18 7.65
N LEU A 244 11.13 -1.13 7.52
CA LEU A 244 12.03 -1.71 6.53
C LEU A 244 11.56 -1.46 5.10
N LEU A 245 10.25 -1.60 4.83
CA LEU A 245 9.68 -1.30 3.52
C LEU A 245 9.82 0.18 3.16
N SER A 246 9.60 1.07 4.12
CA SER A 246 9.79 2.52 3.93
C SER A 246 11.24 2.86 3.60
N SER A 247 12.20 2.29 4.32
CA SER A 247 13.63 2.45 4.02
C SER A 247 14.03 1.84 2.68
N LEU A 248 13.41 0.72 2.27
CA LEU A 248 13.63 0.11 0.97
C LEU A 248 13.08 0.94 -0.18
N ASP A 249 11.91 1.56 -0.02
CA ASP A 249 11.34 2.47 -1.02
C ASP A 249 12.23 3.71 -1.19
N TYR A 250 12.70 4.30 -0.08
CA TYR A 250 13.68 5.38 -0.12
C TYR A 250 14.98 4.97 -0.86
N LEU A 251 15.48 3.76 -0.60
CA LEU A 251 16.66 3.22 -1.30
C LEU A 251 16.41 3.07 -2.81
N ASP A 252 15.22 2.59 -3.22
CA ASP A 252 14.82 2.45 -4.63
C ASP A 252 14.71 3.81 -5.33
N GLN A 253 14.10 4.80 -4.67
CA GLN A 253 14.03 6.18 -5.15
C GLN A 253 15.42 6.81 -5.26
N THR A 254 16.30 6.61 -4.28
CA THR A 254 17.69 7.10 -4.31
C THR A 254 18.46 6.52 -5.49
N MET A 255 18.34 5.21 -5.73
CA MET A 255 18.97 4.55 -6.88
C MET A 255 18.45 5.11 -8.21
N LYS A 256 17.14 5.34 -8.36
CA LYS A 256 16.57 6.00 -9.56
C LYS A 256 17.12 7.41 -9.74
N ASN A 257 17.19 8.21 -8.68
CA ASN A 257 17.75 9.56 -8.73
C ASN A 257 19.24 9.56 -9.13
N ILE A 258 20.02 8.57 -8.68
CA ILE A 258 21.42 8.39 -9.10
C ILE A 258 21.48 8.08 -10.60
N LEU A 259 20.64 7.17 -11.10
CA LEU A 259 20.57 6.83 -12.52
C LEU A 259 20.21 8.04 -13.37
N GLU A 260 19.15 8.76 -13.01
CA GLU A 260 18.72 9.96 -13.75
C GLU A 260 19.80 11.05 -13.72
N THR A 261 20.43 11.28 -12.57
CA THR A 261 21.51 12.28 -12.46
C THR A 261 22.71 11.89 -13.32
N TRP A 262 23.02 10.59 -13.39
CA TRP A 262 24.11 10.06 -14.20
C TRP A 262 23.81 10.09 -15.71
N GLU A 263 22.61 9.70 -16.14
CA GLU A 263 22.19 9.77 -17.54
C GLU A 263 22.15 11.21 -18.06
N ASN A 264 21.84 12.16 -17.19
CA ASN A 264 21.88 13.60 -17.49
C ASN A 264 23.31 14.18 -17.50
N VAL A 265 24.36 13.39 -17.28
CA VAL A 265 25.77 13.85 -17.33
C VAL A 265 26.20 14.15 -18.77
N SER A 266 26.87 15.28 -18.97
CA SER A 266 27.48 15.74 -20.23
C SER A 266 28.65 14.88 -20.76
N LEU A 267 28.90 13.71 -20.18
CA LEU A 267 29.92 12.76 -20.66
C LEU A 267 29.61 12.33 -22.10
N MET A 268 28.33 12.17 -22.45
CA MET A 268 27.90 11.97 -23.84
C MET A 268 28.36 13.10 -24.76
N GLU A 269 28.37 14.38 -24.33
CA GLU A 269 28.81 15.49 -25.18
C GLU A 269 30.32 15.40 -25.51
N MET A 270 31.15 15.02 -24.54
CA MET A 270 32.59 14.83 -24.77
C MET A 270 32.87 13.58 -25.61
N GLN A 271 32.20 12.46 -25.32
CA GLN A 271 32.31 11.23 -26.11
C GLN A 271 31.88 11.43 -27.57
N LEU A 272 30.80 12.20 -27.79
CA LEU A 272 30.35 12.58 -29.14
C LEU A 272 31.38 13.45 -29.86
N LYS A 273 32.02 14.42 -29.18
CA LYS A 273 33.08 15.24 -29.79
C LYS A 273 34.33 14.43 -30.13
N LEU A 274 34.75 13.53 -29.23
CA LEU A 274 35.91 12.66 -29.47
C LEU A 274 35.66 11.64 -30.58
N SER A 275 34.44 11.09 -30.68
CA SER A 275 34.06 10.20 -31.78
C SER A 275 33.90 10.91 -33.12
N THR A 276 33.51 12.18 -33.11
CA THR A 276 33.49 13.01 -34.33
C THR A 276 34.90 13.32 -34.84
N TYR A 277 35.89 13.43 -33.93
CA TYR A 277 37.28 13.74 -34.29
C TYR A 277 37.96 12.64 -35.12
N CYS A 278 37.80 11.36 -34.72
CA CYS A 278 38.33 10.23 -35.48
C CYS A 278 37.39 9.01 -35.39
N PRO A 279 36.40 8.89 -36.30
CA PRO A 279 35.43 7.79 -36.26
C PRO A 279 36.02 6.43 -36.72
N GLU A 280 37.15 6.44 -37.42
CA GLU A 280 37.75 5.23 -38.03
C GLU A 280 38.70 4.48 -37.07
N ASP A 281 39.34 5.18 -36.12
CA ASP A 281 40.30 4.59 -35.18
C ASP A 281 40.36 5.37 -33.85
N PRO A 282 39.82 4.79 -32.75
CA PRO A 282 39.89 5.36 -31.41
C PRO A 282 41.30 5.48 -30.83
N GLU A 283 42.22 4.58 -31.20
CA GLU A 283 43.61 4.60 -30.71
C GLU A 283 44.39 5.80 -31.24
N MET A 284 44.00 6.36 -32.40
CA MET A 284 44.62 7.57 -32.91
C MET A 284 44.36 8.79 -32.02
N VAL A 285 43.20 8.84 -31.34
CA VAL A 285 42.87 9.96 -30.45
C VAL A 285 43.79 9.98 -29.23
N SER A 286 44.01 8.82 -28.59
CA SER A 286 44.95 8.71 -27.47
C SER A 286 46.39 8.98 -27.90
N THR A 287 46.79 8.45 -29.07
CA THR A 287 48.14 8.64 -29.62
C THR A 287 48.43 10.11 -29.87
N ASN A 288 47.54 10.84 -30.55
CA ASN A 288 47.74 12.27 -30.81
C ASN A 288 47.72 13.11 -29.52
N LEU A 289 46.87 12.77 -28.54
CA LEU A 289 46.87 13.46 -27.25
C LEU A 289 48.13 13.17 -26.42
N LEU A 290 48.70 11.96 -26.51
CA LEU A 290 49.98 11.62 -25.89
C LEU A 290 51.15 12.32 -26.57
N GLU A 291 51.16 12.39 -27.90
CA GLU A 291 52.16 13.16 -28.66
C GLU A 291 52.12 14.64 -28.30
N LEU A 292 50.91 15.21 -28.14
CA LEU A 292 50.71 16.56 -27.65
C LEU A 292 51.23 16.74 -26.22
N LEU A 293 51.04 15.76 -25.34
CA LEU A 293 51.51 15.80 -23.96
C LEU A 293 53.05 15.73 -23.87
N ILE A 294 53.68 14.85 -24.65
CA ILE A 294 55.11 14.55 -24.57
C ILE A 294 55.94 15.55 -25.38
N TYR A 295 55.55 15.80 -26.62
CA TYR A 295 56.33 16.58 -27.59
C TYR A 295 55.78 18.00 -27.80
N GLY A 296 54.52 18.26 -27.43
CA GLY A 296 53.86 19.53 -27.73
C GLY A 296 53.58 19.73 -29.22
N ILE A 297 53.61 18.66 -30.02
CA ILE A 297 53.38 18.69 -31.46
C ILE A 297 51.89 18.48 -31.74
N LEU A 298 51.35 19.21 -32.71
CA LEU A 298 49.96 19.10 -33.15
C LEU A 298 49.93 18.66 -34.62
N ASP A 299 49.03 17.73 -34.92
CA ASP A 299 48.60 17.48 -36.29
C ASP A 299 47.56 18.52 -36.74
N ASP A 300 47.48 18.80 -38.04
CA ASP A 300 46.56 19.79 -38.63
C ASP A 300 45.10 19.49 -38.26
N ARG A 301 44.74 18.20 -38.11
CA ARG A 301 43.42 17.77 -37.66
C ARG A 301 43.15 18.09 -36.20
N MET A 302 44.10 17.79 -35.30
CA MET A 302 43.99 18.07 -33.87
C MET A 302 43.91 19.58 -33.62
N GLU A 303 44.67 20.37 -34.37
CA GLU A 303 44.62 21.83 -34.29
C GLU A 303 43.23 22.37 -34.71
N GLN A 304 42.66 21.85 -35.80
CA GLN A 304 41.30 22.23 -36.22
C GLN A 304 40.24 21.82 -35.20
N PHE A 305 40.34 20.63 -34.63
CA PHE A 305 39.44 20.14 -33.59
C PHE A 305 39.48 21.02 -32.33
N LEU A 306 40.68 21.31 -31.82
CA LEU A 306 40.86 22.14 -30.63
C LEU A 306 40.47 23.61 -30.86
N LYS A 307 40.62 24.15 -32.08
CA LYS A 307 40.27 25.55 -32.39
C LYS A 307 38.80 25.75 -32.78
N LYS A 308 38.21 24.84 -33.55
CA LYS A 308 36.87 25.02 -34.15
C LYS A 308 35.78 24.17 -33.50
N ASP A 309 36.05 22.90 -33.20
CA ASP A 309 35.03 21.97 -32.73
C ASP A 309 34.91 21.98 -31.19
N LEU A 310 36.03 22.15 -30.50
CA LEU A 310 36.12 22.22 -29.04
C LEU A 310 36.50 23.64 -28.58
N THR A 311 35.57 24.59 -28.71
CA THR A 311 35.79 26.00 -28.32
C THR A 311 36.17 26.18 -26.83
N ASP A 312 36.88 27.27 -26.50
CA ASP A 312 37.25 27.65 -25.12
C ASP A 312 36.06 27.70 -24.15
N LYS A 313 34.88 28.13 -24.64
CA LYS A 313 33.64 28.15 -23.84
C LYS A 313 33.04 26.74 -23.72
N GLY A 314 33.16 25.92 -24.77
CA GLY A 314 32.68 24.54 -24.79
C GLY A 314 33.41 23.66 -23.79
N ILE A 315 34.75 23.69 -23.76
CA ILE A 315 35.54 22.86 -22.85
C ILE A 315 35.31 23.21 -21.39
N LYS A 316 35.19 24.51 -21.04
CA LYS A 316 34.85 24.96 -19.68
C LYS A 316 33.45 24.48 -19.27
N LYS A 317 32.48 24.59 -20.18
CA LYS A 317 31.10 24.16 -19.91
C LYS A 317 31.02 22.66 -19.67
N ILE A 318 31.68 21.86 -20.51
CA ILE A 318 31.77 20.40 -20.38
C ILE A 318 32.47 20.04 -19.07
N GLY A 319 33.64 20.62 -18.79
CA GLY A 319 34.40 20.35 -17.56
C GLY A 319 33.59 20.65 -16.28
N LEU A 320 32.94 21.81 -16.21
CA LEU A 320 32.08 22.18 -15.07
C LEU A 320 30.85 21.27 -14.94
N SER A 321 30.26 20.87 -16.06
CA SER A 321 29.10 19.98 -16.06
C SER A 321 29.47 18.56 -15.61
N ILE A 322 30.60 18.02 -16.05
CA ILE A 322 31.13 16.73 -15.59
C ILE A 322 31.48 16.79 -14.10
N GLU A 323 32.15 17.85 -13.65
CA GLU A 323 32.49 18.01 -12.23
C GLU A 323 31.24 18.11 -11.35
N SER A 324 30.28 18.96 -11.73
CA SER A 324 29.05 19.16 -10.96
C SER A 324 28.23 17.88 -10.86
N SER A 325 28.11 17.14 -11.96
CA SER A 325 27.31 15.92 -12.00
C SER A 325 27.95 14.79 -11.18
N HIS A 326 29.25 14.54 -11.32
CA HIS A 326 29.96 13.55 -10.49
C HIS A 326 29.94 13.93 -9.01
N THR A 327 30.08 15.21 -8.68
CA THR A 327 29.95 15.69 -7.29
C THR A 327 28.54 15.46 -6.75
N ASN A 328 27.50 15.63 -7.58
CA ASN A 328 26.12 15.35 -7.18
C ASN A 328 25.89 13.84 -6.99
N VAL A 329 26.35 13.00 -7.93
CA VAL A 329 26.30 11.54 -7.79
C VAL A 329 27.05 11.08 -6.54
N GLN A 330 28.24 11.62 -6.27
CA GLN A 330 29.00 11.33 -5.05
C GLN A 330 28.21 11.70 -3.79
N LYS A 331 27.55 12.87 -3.77
CA LYS A 331 26.70 13.26 -2.63
C LYS A 331 25.53 12.30 -2.44
N LEU A 332 24.85 11.88 -3.52
CA LEU A 332 23.75 10.91 -3.45
C LEU A 332 24.24 9.56 -2.90
N VAL A 333 25.37 9.04 -3.42
CA VAL A 333 25.94 7.76 -2.96
C VAL A 333 26.38 7.84 -1.49
N VAL A 334 27.14 8.87 -1.11
CA VAL A 334 27.74 8.95 0.24
C VAL A 334 26.72 9.35 1.31
N LYS A 335 25.88 10.36 1.03
CA LYS A 335 24.99 10.93 2.06
C LYS A 335 23.62 10.28 2.12
N GLN A 336 23.10 9.77 1.00
CA GLN A 336 21.76 9.21 0.96
C GLN A 336 21.82 7.69 0.90
N LEU A 337 22.53 7.13 -0.09
CA LEU A 337 22.57 5.69 -0.32
C LEU A 337 23.24 4.93 0.83
N SER A 338 24.43 5.35 1.27
CA SER A 338 25.12 4.72 2.41
C SER A 338 24.37 4.90 3.73
N GLU A 339 23.73 6.05 3.95
CA GLU A 339 22.99 6.33 5.18
C GLU A 339 21.73 5.46 5.30
N VAL A 340 20.91 5.38 4.26
CA VAL A 340 19.74 4.48 4.28
C VAL A 340 20.17 3.02 4.35
N THR A 341 21.29 2.63 3.74
CA THR A 341 21.83 1.27 3.84
C THR A 341 22.24 0.95 5.29
N ASN A 342 22.86 1.89 6.00
CA ASN A 342 23.18 1.74 7.42
C ASN A 342 21.92 1.66 8.30
N GLN A 343 20.88 2.44 7.98
CA GLN A 343 19.59 2.38 8.68
C GLN A 343 18.91 1.02 8.48
N ILE A 344 18.91 0.49 7.26
CA ILE A 344 18.44 -0.88 6.95
C ILE A 344 19.25 -1.91 7.72
N LEU A 345 20.58 -1.77 7.77
CA LEU A 345 21.43 -2.70 8.53
C LEU A 345 21.09 -2.67 10.03
N PHE A 346 20.86 -1.49 10.61
CA PHE A 346 20.44 -1.36 12.01
C PHE A 346 19.10 -2.07 12.26
N GLN A 347 18.09 -1.80 11.41
CA GLN A 347 16.78 -2.46 11.50
C GLN A 347 16.91 -3.98 11.38
N LEU A 348 17.75 -4.47 10.46
CA LEU A 348 18.01 -5.91 10.30
C LEU A 348 18.67 -6.54 11.51
N ILE A 349 19.56 -5.83 12.21
CA ILE A 349 20.17 -6.32 13.46
C ILE A 349 19.11 -6.44 14.56
N GLU A 350 18.18 -5.49 14.67
CA GLU A 350 17.05 -5.60 15.59
C GLU A 350 16.15 -6.80 15.23
N ILE A 351 15.79 -6.95 13.96
CA ILE A 351 15.02 -8.11 13.45
C ILE A 351 15.77 -9.41 13.69
N SER A 352 17.11 -9.43 13.56
CA SER A 352 17.94 -10.58 13.89
C SER A 352 17.83 -10.92 15.37
N GLY A 353 17.87 -9.92 16.26
CA GLY A 353 17.62 -10.11 17.69
C GLY A 353 16.23 -10.68 17.99
N MET A 354 15.21 -10.27 17.24
CA MET A 354 13.86 -10.84 17.31
C MET A 354 13.82 -12.29 16.80
N SER A 355 14.54 -12.60 15.71
CA SER A 355 14.57 -13.95 15.12
C SER A 355 15.13 -15.01 16.06
N LEU A 356 16.02 -14.62 16.98
CA LEU A 356 16.60 -15.49 18.02
C LEU A 356 15.63 -15.77 19.19
N LYS A 357 14.50 -15.05 19.27
CA LYS A 357 13.47 -15.21 20.31
C LYS A 357 12.29 -16.08 19.81
N LYS A 358 11.08 -15.82 20.33
CA LYS A 358 9.84 -16.57 20.09
C LYS A 358 9.21 -16.35 18.69
N TYR A 359 9.83 -15.55 17.82
CA TYR A 359 9.25 -15.09 16.55
C TYR A 359 9.27 -16.13 15.41
N LYS A 360 9.82 -17.32 15.65
CA LYS A 360 9.83 -18.42 14.67
C LYS A 360 8.42 -18.86 14.23
N CYS A 361 7.40 -18.67 15.08
CA CYS A 361 6.00 -18.95 14.73
C CYS A 361 5.41 -17.92 13.76
N LEU A 362 6.00 -16.72 13.67
CA LEU A 362 5.60 -15.65 12.74
C LEU A 362 6.31 -15.76 11.38
N GLY A 363 6.99 -16.88 11.13
CA GLY A 363 7.71 -17.11 9.87
C GLY A 363 9.10 -16.48 9.79
N LEU A 364 9.55 -15.76 10.85
CA LEU A 364 10.88 -15.17 10.88
C LEU A 364 11.95 -16.25 11.12
N THR A 365 12.83 -16.46 10.15
CA THR A 365 13.95 -17.42 10.27
C THR A 365 15.29 -16.73 10.35
N GLU A 366 16.16 -17.22 11.23
CA GLU A 366 17.55 -16.75 11.37
C GLU A 366 18.29 -16.76 10.03
N LEU A 367 18.16 -17.85 9.25
CA LEU A 367 18.81 -17.99 7.94
C LEU A 367 18.42 -16.91 6.93
N SER A 368 17.15 -16.51 6.87
CA SER A 368 16.70 -15.46 5.94
C SER A 368 17.21 -14.08 6.35
N VAL A 369 17.22 -13.79 7.65
CA VAL A 369 17.74 -12.52 8.18
C VAL A 369 19.27 -12.46 8.00
N GLU A 370 20.00 -13.53 8.28
CA GLU A 370 21.45 -13.60 8.04
C GLU A 370 21.81 -13.40 6.57
N LYS A 371 21.04 -14.00 5.65
CA LYS A 371 21.22 -13.81 4.20
C LYS A 371 21.05 -12.34 3.83
N ALA A 372 20.00 -11.69 4.32
CA ALA A 372 19.74 -10.27 4.08
C ALA A 372 20.84 -9.37 4.67
N ILE A 373 21.30 -9.62 5.90
CA ILE A 373 22.43 -8.90 6.51
C ILE A 373 23.69 -9.03 5.65
N LYS A 374 24.00 -10.23 5.14
CA LYS A 374 25.15 -10.42 4.23
C LYS A 374 25.00 -9.64 2.94
N SER A 375 23.80 -9.60 2.35
CA SER A 375 23.56 -8.85 1.11
C SER A 375 23.66 -7.34 1.32
N VAL A 376 23.10 -6.79 2.41
CA VAL A 376 23.22 -5.38 2.77
C VAL A 376 24.68 -4.98 3.00
N ASN A 377 25.45 -5.81 3.69
CA ASN A 377 26.88 -5.55 3.89
C ASN A 377 27.70 -5.59 2.59
N LYS A 378 27.39 -6.52 1.67
CA LYS A 378 28.02 -6.54 0.33
C LYS A 378 27.72 -5.26 -0.43
N PHE A 379 26.46 -4.83 -0.40
CA PHE A 379 26.02 -3.59 -1.01
C PHE A 379 26.74 -2.37 -0.44
N LEU A 380 26.87 -2.26 0.89
CA LEU A 380 27.62 -1.18 1.54
C LEU A 380 29.10 -1.15 1.11
N MET A 381 29.75 -2.31 0.99
CA MET A 381 31.11 -2.41 0.46
C MET A 381 31.20 -1.91 -0.99
N LYS A 382 30.19 -2.22 -1.82
CA LYS A 382 30.11 -1.74 -3.19
C LYS A 382 29.83 -0.23 -3.27
N CYS A 383 29.01 0.34 -2.38
CA CYS A 383 28.85 1.80 -2.26
C CYS A 383 30.19 2.50 -2.01
N ASN A 384 31.01 1.95 -1.10
CA ASN A 384 32.35 2.48 -0.82
C ASN A 384 33.29 2.34 -2.03
N GLU A 385 33.24 1.22 -2.75
CA GLU A 385 34.00 1.03 -3.99
C GLU A 385 33.61 2.07 -5.03
N VAL A 386 32.31 2.30 -5.25
CA VAL A 386 31.80 3.34 -6.17
C VAL A 386 32.28 4.73 -5.75
N GLN A 387 32.27 5.03 -4.44
CA GLN A 387 32.79 6.30 -3.94
C GLN A 387 34.26 6.49 -4.33
N ILE A 388 35.11 5.47 -4.12
CA ILE A 388 36.54 5.52 -4.49
C ILE A 388 36.69 5.73 -6.01
N VAL A 389 35.95 4.98 -6.82
CA VAL A 389 36.01 5.09 -8.29
C VAL A 389 35.57 6.48 -8.76
N ILE A 390 34.56 7.08 -8.13
CA ILE A 390 34.13 8.46 -8.42
C ILE A 390 35.24 9.46 -8.08
N GLU A 391 35.88 9.33 -6.91
CA GLU A 391 36.96 10.21 -6.47
C GLU A 391 38.19 10.13 -7.39
N GLU A 392 38.58 8.92 -7.77
CA GLU A 392 39.67 8.69 -8.73
C GLU A 392 39.34 9.27 -10.11
N SER A 393 38.11 9.07 -10.60
CA SER A 393 37.66 9.58 -11.89
C SER A 393 37.59 11.10 -11.90
N LEU A 394 37.04 11.73 -10.85
CA LEU A 394 37.01 13.18 -10.67
C LEU A 394 38.42 13.79 -10.69
N THR A 395 39.37 13.15 -10.01
CA THR A 395 40.77 13.61 -9.98
C THR A 395 41.38 13.56 -11.39
N LYS A 396 41.17 12.47 -12.13
CA LYS A 396 41.63 12.31 -13.52
C LYS A 396 40.99 13.35 -14.46
N TYR A 397 39.68 13.57 -14.36
CA TYR A 397 38.98 14.55 -15.20
C TYR A 397 39.44 15.99 -14.94
N LYS A 398 39.56 16.39 -13.67
CA LYS A 398 40.04 17.72 -13.30
C LYS A 398 41.43 17.98 -13.88
N LEU A 399 42.30 17.00 -13.80
CA LEU A 399 43.65 17.10 -14.32
C LEU A 399 43.66 17.19 -15.86
N PHE A 400 42.90 16.32 -16.52
CA PHE A 400 42.78 16.32 -17.98
C PHE A 400 42.21 17.63 -18.53
N PHE A 401 41.11 18.14 -17.98
CA PHE A 401 40.51 19.39 -18.44
C PHE A 401 41.36 20.62 -18.11
N LYS A 402 42.05 20.65 -16.96
CA LYS A 402 43.02 21.70 -16.63
C LYS A 402 44.14 21.76 -17.66
N TRP A 403 44.74 20.60 -17.98
CA TRP A 403 45.81 20.49 -18.96
C TRP A 403 45.34 20.87 -20.37
N LEU A 404 44.23 20.29 -20.83
CA LEU A 404 43.72 20.51 -22.18
C LEU A 404 43.32 21.97 -22.40
N TYR A 405 42.68 22.59 -21.40
CA TYR A 405 42.37 24.03 -21.44
C TYR A 405 43.65 24.88 -21.46
N GLY A 406 44.66 24.55 -20.65
CA GLY A 406 45.96 25.22 -20.67
C GLY A 406 46.65 25.15 -22.04
N MET A 407 46.53 24.03 -22.74
CA MET A 407 47.07 23.87 -24.09
C MET A 407 46.30 24.67 -25.13
N MET A 408 44.96 24.70 -25.06
CA MET A 408 44.13 25.53 -25.95
C MET A 408 44.44 27.02 -25.84
N VAL A 409 44.61 27.53 -24.62
CA VAL A 409 44.98 28.94 -24.40
C VAL A 409 46.32 29.26 -25.05
N LYS A 410 47.32 28.37 -24.94
CA LYS A 410 48.61 28.53 -25.63
C LYS A 410 48.51 28.51 -27.15
N LEU A 411 47.50 27.84 -27.71
CA LEU A 411 47.29 27.73 -29.15
C LEU A 411 46.50 28.89 -29.75
N ASN A 412 45.69 29.55 -28.94
CA ASN A 412 44.85 30.68 -29.35
C ASN A 412 45.54 32.04 -29.13
N ASP A 413 46.39 32.18 -28.11
CA ASP A 413 47.13 33.41 -27.82
C ASP A 413 48.63 33.27 -28.11
N GLU A 414 49.12 33.91 -29.18
CA GLU A 414 50.56 33.99 -29.49
C GLU A 414 51.35 34.84 -28.48
N ASN A 415 50.71 35.57 -27.55
CA ASN A 415 51.38 36.57 -26.70
C ASN A 415 50.79 36.73 -25.27
N VAL A 416 50.90 35.75 -24.36
CA VAL A 416 50.97 36.07 -22.90
C VAL A 416 51.82 35.04 -22.14
N SER A 417 53.03 35.45 -21.76
CA SER A 417 53.99 34.75 -20.91
C SER A 417 53.66 34.78 -19.40
N ASN A 418 52.38 34.88 -19.00
CA ASN A 418 51.99 35.08 -17.58
C ASN A 418 51.12 33.99 -16.95
N ASP A 419 50.74 32.92 -17.66
CA ASP A 419 49.93 31.83 -17.10
C ASP A 419 50.69 30.49 -16.99
N SER A 420 51.98 30.52 -16.59
CA SER A 420 52.75 29.28 -16.33
C SER A 420 52.09 28.38 -15.29
N ALA A 421 51.35 28.96 -14.35
CA ALA A 421 50.63 28.26 -13.29
C ALA A 421 49.52 27.31 -13.80
N LEU A 422 48.95 27.55 -14.99
CA LEU A 422 47.94 26.67 -15.58
C LEU A 422 48.54 25.39 -16.19
N THR A 423 49.86 25.40 -16.51
CA THR A 423 50.57 24.23 -17.07
C THR A 423 51.58 23.59 -16.11
N GLU A 424 51.90 24.24 -14.98
CA GLU A 424 52.72 23.63 -13.93
C GLU A 424 51.97 22.43 -13.33
N MET A 425 52.44 21.23 -13.70
CA MET A 425 51.99 19.94 -13.16
C MET A 425 53.17 19.22 -12.52
N SER A 426 52.93 18.56 -11.40
CA SER A 426 53.90 17.67 -10.78
C SER A 426 54.17 16.45 -11.65
N GLN A 427 55.32 15.77 -11.41
CA GLN A 427 55.65 14.53 -12.13
C GLN A 427 54.61 13.42 -11.91
N GLN A 428 53.98 13.40 -10.73
CA GLN A 428 52.93 12.43 -10.40
C GLN A 428 51.65 12.70 -11.20
N GLU A 429 51.25 13.96 -11.30
CA GLU A 429 50.12 14.39 -12.14
C GLU A 429 50.38 14.08 -13.62
N LEU A 430 51.60 14.37 -14.13
CA LEU A 430 51.97 14.02 -15.51
C LEU A 430 51.83 12.53 -15.80
N ASN A 431 52.28 11.67 -14.88
CA ASN A 431 52.14 10.21 -15.04
C ASN A 431 50.67 9.77 -15.01
N LEU A 432 49.85 10.33 -14.11
CA LEU A 432 48.41 10.05 -14.03
C LEU A 432 47.67 10.48 -15.29
N LEU A 433 48.04 11.63 -15.85
CA LEU A 433 47.47 12.13 -17.09
C LEU A 433 47.87 11.26 -18.29
N ALA A 434 49.14 10.87 -18.39
CA ALA A 434 49.61 9.99 -19.45
C ALA A 434 48.92 8.62 -19.40
N ASP A 435 48.81 8.02 -18.20
CA ASP A 435 48.07 6.76 -18.00
C ASP A 435 46.59 6.91 -18.36
N TYR A 436 45.95 8.01 -17.96
CA TYR A 436 44.56 8.29 -18.32
C TYR A 436 44.35 8.41 -19.84
N ILE A 437 45.21 9.15 -20.55
CA ILE A 437 45.12 9.33 -22.00
C ILE A 437 45.42 8.02 -22.74
N TYR A 438 46.38 7.24 -22.26
CA TYR A 438 46.70 5.92 -22.83
C TYR A 438 45.50 4.96 -22.75
N ASN A 439 44.91 4.84 -21.55
CA ASN A 439 43.72 4.01 -21.31
C ASN A 439 42.46 4.46 -22.07
N LEU A 440 42.46 5.70 -22.56
CA LEU A 440 41.38 6.30 -23.35
C LEU A 440 41.28 5.68 -24.75
N GLY A 441 42.40 5.17 -25.29
CA GLY A 441 42.44 4.52 -26.61
C GLY A 441 42.51 2.98 -26.54
N GLU A 442 43.27 2.41 -25.61
CA GLU A 442 43.51 0.95 -25.52
C GLU A 442 42.22 0.13 -25.25
N ASN A 443 41.18 0.77 -24.68
CA ASN A 443 39.92 0.12 -24.31
C ASN A 443 38.71 0.60 -25.16
N ALA A 444 38.96 1.33 -26.24
CA ALA A 444 37.89 1.90 -27.05
C ALA A 444 37.48 0.97 -28.19
N GLU A 445 36.29 0.39 -28.12
CA GLU A 445 35.64 -0.23 -29.28
C GLU A 445 35.16 0.85 -30.26
N ALA A 446 35.04 0.52 -31.55
CA ALA A 446 34.53 1.45 -32.57
C ALA A 446 33.21 2.11 -32.13
N ASN A 447 33.19 3.45 -32.07
CA ASN A 447 32.09 4.30 -31.59
C ASN A 447 31.82 4.35 -30.06
N ASN A 448 32.66 3.79 -29.18
CA ASN A 448 32.39 3.83 -27.73
C ASN A 448 33.63 4.19 -26.89
N TYR A 449 33.95 5.50 -26.83
CA TYR A 449 34.97 6.01 -25.91
C TYR A 449 34.47 5.90 -24.47
N LYS A 450 34.82 4.85 -23.75
CA LYS A 450 34.44 4.68 -22.34
C LYS A 450 35.33 5.54 -21.43
N LEU A 451 35.17 6.88 -21.52
CA LEU A 451 35.69 7.81 -20.50
C LEU A 451 35.13 7.43 -19.11
N ASP A 452 33.89 6.95 -19.09
CA ASP A 452 33.13 6.76 -17.87
C ASP A 452 33.33 5.38 -17.24
N ARG A 453 34.14 5.32 -16.19
CA ARG A 453 34.32 4.14 -15.34
C ARG A 453 33.27 4.01 -14.24
N VAL A 454 32.45 5.04 -14.03
CA VAL A 454 31.41 5.09 -12.99
C VAL A 454 30.12 4.46 -13.51
N GLY A 455 29.75 4.73 -14.77
CA GLY A 455 28.50 4.27 -15.38
C GLY A 455 28.25 2.77 -15.33
N GLN A 456 29.29 1.94 -15.48
CA GLN A 456 29.18 0.48 -15.40
C GLN A 456 28.62 -0.04 -14.05
N TYR A 457 28.76 0.74 -12.96
CA TYR A 457 28.23 0.35 -11.66
C TYR A 457 26.71 0.53 -11.58
N PHE A 458 26.17 1.44 -12.37
CA PHE A 458 24.76 1.82 -12.32
C PHE A 458 23.89 0.97 -13.24
N LEU A 459 24.50 0.27 -14.21
CA LEU A 459 23.81 -0.64 -15.11
C LEU A 459 23.68 -2.04 -14.51
N ASP A 460 22.58 -2.73 -14.84
CA ASP A 460 22.35 -4.12 -14.45
C ASP A 460 23.13 -5.09 -15.36
N SER A 461 24.46 -4.99 -15.32
CA SER A 461 25.40 -5.76 -16.12
C SER A 461 26.71 -5.97 -15.36
N ASP A 462 27.47 -7.02 -15.71
CA ASP A 462 28.77 -7.27 -15.11
C ASP A 462 29.77 -6.14 -15.41
N LEU A 463 30.64 -5.85 -14.44
CA LEU A 463 31.68 -4.84 -14.56
C LEU A 463 32.74 -5.28 -15.57
N GLU A 464 32.98 -4.43 -16.55
CA GLU A 464 34.05 -4.61 -17.54
C GLU A 464 35.42 -4.23 -16.94
N PHE A 465 35.44 -3.14 -16.17
CA PHE A 465 36.63 -2.61 -15.51
C PHE A 465 36.45 -2.64 -13.99
N PRO A 466 36.60 -3.81 -13.35
CA PRO A 466 36.46 -3.93 -11.90
C PRO A 466 37.58 -3.19 -11.17
N TYR A 467 37.25 -2.58 -10.03
CA TYR A 467 38.26 -1.92 -9.20
C TYR A 467 39.22 -2.94 -8.56
N GLU A 468 40.52 -2.81 -8.83
CA GLU A 468 41.56 -3.69 -8.29
C GLU A 468 42.31 -3.04 -7.11
N ALA A 469 41.74 -3.14 -5.91
CA ALA A 469 42.46 -2.77 -4.70
C ALA A 469 43.57 -3.79 -4.41
N HIS A 470 44.83 -3.42 -4.64
CA HIS A 470 45.98 -4.13 -4.08
C HIS A 470 46.07 -3.80 -2.58
N ASN A 471 45.42 -4.62 -1.76
CA ASN A 471 45.37 -4.43 -0.31
C ASN A 471 45.91 -5.68 0.40
N GLN A 472 46.80 -5.48 1.36
CA GLN A 472 47.37 -6.51 2.23
C GLN A 472 46.29 -7.39 2.90
N TRP A 473 45.10 -6.84 3.14
CA TRP A 473 43.95 -7.59 3.64
C TRP A 473 43.51 -8.73 2.72
N TRP A 474 43.50 -8.50 1.40
CA TRP A 474 43.07 -9.52 0.43
C TRP A 474 44.10 -10.62 0.27
N ASP A 475 45.38 -10.28 0.38
CA ASP A 475 46.47 -11.26 0.37
C ASP A 475 46.40 -12.13 1.64
N LEU A 476 46.16 -11.51 2.80
CA LEU A 476 45.95 -12.23 4.07
C LEU A 476 44.76 -13.19 4.01
N MET A 477 43.65 -12.80 3.38
CA MET A 477 42.49 -13.69 3.22
C MET A 477 42.79 -14.88 2.31
N LYS A 478 43.49 -14.67 1.19
CA LYS A 478 43.92 -15.77 0.30
C LYS A 478 44.83 -16.77 0.99
N ASP A 479 45.69 -16.26 1.88
CA ASP A 479 46.63 -17.10 2.63
C ASP A 479 45.95 -17.87 3.78
N ASN A 480 44.74 -17.48 4.21
CA ASN A 480 44.03 -18.05 5.37
C ASN A 480 42.59 -18.47 5.02
N PRO A 481 42.36 -19.71 4.56
CA PRO A 481 41.03 -20.21 4.20
C PRO A 481 39.99 -20.13 5.32
N CYS A 482 40.41 -20.22 6.58
CA CYS A 482 39.52 -20.09 7.74
C CYS A 482 38.91 -18.69 7.90
N LEU A 483 39.58 -17.64 7.41
CA LEU A 483 39.02 -16.28 7.35
C LEU A 483 38.04 -16.16 6.19
N GLU A 484 38.35 -16.82 5.07
CA GLU A 484 37.47 -16.83 3.90
C GLU A 484 36.11 -17.50 4.20
N GLU A 485 36.12 -18.58 4.99
CA GLU A 485 34.92 -19.31 5.42
C GLU A 485 34.15 -18.64 6.58
N ASN A 486 34.65 -17.56 7.18
CA ASN A 486 34.02 -16.94 8.33
C ASN A 486 32.73 -16.18 7.95
N ILE A 487 31.62 -16.55 8.60
CA ILE A 487 30.29 -15.97 8.38
C ILE A 487 30.23 -14.45 8.61
N LEU A 488 31.08 -13.93 9.49
CA LEU A 488 31.14 -12.50 9.83
C LEU A 488 31.93 -11.67 8.81
N ILE A 489 32.72 -12.31 7.94
CA ILE A 489 33.54 -11.62 6.95
C ILE A 489 32.77 -11.53 5.63
N VAL A 490 32.65 -10.31 5.13
CA VAL A 490 31.93 -10.00 3.90
C VAL A 490 32.85 -10.22 2.71
N GLN A 491 32.52 -11.19 1.86
CA GLN A 491 33.31 -11.49 0.67
C GLN A 491 33.09 -10.45 -0.44
N PRO A 492 34.16 -9.97 -1.09
CA PRO A 492 34.07 -8.95 -2.13
C PRO A 492 33.49 -9.53 -3.41
N GLN A 493 32.51 -8.83 -3.98
CA GLN A 493 31.96 -9.17 -5.29
C GLN A 493 32.59 -8.28 -6.36
N LYS A 494 33.68 -8.76 -6.96
CA LYS A 494 34.49 -7.96 -7.91
C LYS A 494 33.79 -7.67 -9.23
N LYS A 495 32.99 -8.61 -9.74
CA LYS A 495 32.39 -8.51 -11.09
C LYS A 495 30.99 -7.89 -11.11
N LEU A 496 30.33 -7.80 -9.96
CA LEU A 496 28.93 -7.36 -9.92
C LEU A 496 28.85 -5.85 -9.77
N SER A 497 27.88 -5.25 -10.48
CA SER A 497 27.58 -3.82 -10.41
C SER A 497 26.83 -3.46 -9.12
N LEU A 498 26.71 -2.16 -8.86
CA LEU A 498 25.92 -1.65 -7.74
C LEU A 498 24.43 -1.97 -7.95
N ALA A 499 23.92 -1.88 -9.18
CA ALA A 499 22.53 -2.20 -9.52
C ALA A 499 22.19 -3.68 -9.27
N GLN A 500 23.08 -4.60 -9.67
CA GLN A 500 22.89 -6.04 -9.41
C GLN A 500 22.85 -6.34 -7.90
N GLN A 501 23.72 -5.70 -7.11
CA GLN A 501 23.71 -5.87 -5.66
C GLN A 501 22.49 -5.22 -4.99
N PHE A 502 22.04 -4.07 -5.49
CA PHE A 502 20.79 -3.44 -5.05
C PHE A 502 19.59 -4.38 -5.27
N ASN A 503 19.48 -4.98 -6.46
CA ASN A 503 18.43 -5.96 -6.77
C ASN A 503 18.51 -7.19 -5.86
N ALA A 504 19.71 -7.67 -5.53
CA ALA A 504 19.91 -8.77 -4.58
C ALA A 504 19.44 -8.39 -3.16
N VAL A 505 19.80 -7.20 -2.67
CA VAL A 505 19.32 -6.67 -1.39
C VAL A 505 17.80 -6.57 -1.37
N LYS A 506 17.20 -5.97 -2.39
CA LYS A 506 15.74 -5.82 -2.51
C LYS A 506 15.01 -7.16 -2.41
N ASN A 507 15.46 -8.16 -3.17
CA ASN A 507 14.88 -9.50 -3.13
C ASN A 507 15.08 -10.17 -1.77
N ASP A 508 16.28 -10.11 -1.20
CA ASP A 508 16.58 -10.75 0.09
C ASP A 508 15.81 -10.11 1.26
N LEU A 509 15.59 -8.80 1.23
CA LEU A 509 14.77 -8.09 2.22
C LEU A 509 13.29 -8.48 2.13
N ILE A 510 12.74 -8.56 0.91
CA ILE A 510 11.36 -9.01 0.67
C ILE A 510 11.21 -10.48 1.11
N ASP A 511 12.21 -11.32 0.85
CA ASP A 511 12.21 -12.74 1.18
C ASP A 511 12.15 -13.00 2.70
N ILE A 512 12.62 -12.08 3.56
CA ILE A 512 12.50 -12.21 5.03
C ILE A 512 11.04 -12.41 5.43
N PHE A 513 10.14 -11.65 4.83
CA PHE A 513 8.71 -11.62 5.16
C PHE A 513 7.84 -12.35 4.12
N ALA A 514 8.45 -12.89 3.07
CA ALA A 514 7.75 -13.72 2.06
C ALA A 514 7.44 -15.15 2.56
N GLN A 515 8.02 -15.58 3.69
CA GLN A 515 7.83 -16.93 4.20
C GLN A 515 6.37 -17.18 4.65
N LYS A 516 5.74 -18.15 3.99
CA LYS A 516 4.31 -18.49 4.12
C LYS A 516 3.92 -19.23 5.41
N LYS A 517 4.78 -19.34 6.42
CA LYS A 517 4.38 -20.01 7.66
C LYS A 517 3.40 -19.09 8.38
N SER A 518 2.14 -19.49 8.40
CA SER A 518 1.09 -18.68 8.97
C SER A 518 1.18 -18.76 10.50
N PHE A 519 1.04 -17.62 11.19
CA PHE A 519 0.93 -17.57 12.65
C PHE A 519 -0.16 -18.51 13.19
N PHE A 520 -1.15 -18.84 12.37
CA PHE A 520 -2.30 -19.66 12.69
C PHE A 520 -2.19 -21.12 12.25
N ASP A 521 -1.04 -21.58 11.72
CA ASP A 521 -0.86 -22.97 11.36
C ASP A 521 -0.84 -23.84 12.63
N LYS A 522 -2.05 -24.31 13.03
CA LYS A 522 -2.36 -25.22 14.15
C LYS A 522 -2.60 -24.58 15.53
N THR A 523 -2.85 -23.27 15.60
CA THR A 523 -3.04 -22.54 16.89
C THR A 523 -4.43 -21.95 17.08
N PHE A 524 -5.39 -22.27 16.23
CA PHE A 524 -6.79 -21.90 16.44
C PHE A 524 -7.65 -23.13 16.74
N SER A 525 -8.71 -22.91 17.49
CA SER A 525 -9.76 -23.91 17.71
C SER A 525 -11.00 -23.54 16.92
N LEU A 526 -11.49 -24.50 16.14
CA LEU A 526 -12.69 -24.38 15.34
C LEU A 526 -13.90 -24.81 16.19
N TYR A 527 -14.96 -24.02 16.14
CA TYR A 527 -16.26 -24.37 16.71
C TYR A 527 -17.15 -25.02 15.66
N ASN A 528 -18.22 -25.68 16.10
CA ASN A 528 -19.21 -26.25 15.18
C ASN A 528 -19.84 -25.16 14.29
N ASN A 529 -19.83 -25.39 12.97
CA ASN A 529 -20.43 -24.48 12.00
C ASN A 529 -21.93 -24.34 12.25
N VAL A 530 -22.44 -23.12 12.16
CA VAL A 530 -23.88 -22.84 12.23
C VAL A 530 -24.41 -22.66 10.82
N LEU A 531 -25.32 -23.53 10.41
CA LEU A 531 -26.02 -23.40 9.14
C LEU A 531 -27.03 -22.24 9.24
N VAL A 532 -26.85 -21.25 8.39
CA VAL A 532 -27.75 -20.10 8.24
C VAL A 532 -28.52 -20.36 6.95
N ASP A 533 -29.72 -20.91 7.08
CA ASP A 533 -30.56 -21.32 5.96
C ASP A 533 -31.07 -20.08 5.21
N GLY A 534 -30.54 -19.87 4.00
CA GLY A 534 -31.18 -19.12 2.92
C GLY A 534 -31.95 -20.12 2.07
N HIS A 535 -33.13 -19.75 1.59
CA HIS A 535 -34.06 -20.65 0.91
C HIS A 535 -33.36 -21.45 -0.22
N ASN A 536 -33.80 -22.71 -0.44
CA ASN A 536 -33.24 -23.75 -1.33
C ASN A 536 -33.07 -23.40 -2.84
N THR A 537 -32.59 -22.22 -3.19
CA THR A 537 -32.37 -21.77 -4.57
C THR A 537 -30.89 -21.57 -4.81
N THR A 538 -30.34 -22.38 -5.70
CA THR A 538 -28.91 -22.66 -5.87
C THR A 538 -28.07 -21.53 -6.48
N ASP A 539 -28.61 -20.33 -6.71
CA ASP A 539 -27.94 -19.31 -7.53
C ASP A 539 -28.05 -17.86 -7.02
N LEU A 540 -28.62 -17.62 -5.82
CA LEU A 540 -28.76 -16.25 -5.30
C LEU A 540 -27.59 -15.89 -4.38
N ILE A 541 -26.98 -14.74 -4.65
CA ILE A 541 -25.96 -14.14 -3.78
C ILE A 541 -26.66 -13.71 -2.50
N HIS A 542 -26.18 -14.23 -1.38
CA HIS A 542 -26.64 -13.88 -0.04
C HIS A 542 -25.91 -12.64 0.44
N LYS A 543 -26.64 -11.63 0.94
CA LYS A 543 -26.01 -10.58 1.74
C LYS A 543 -26.02 -11.03 3.19
N VAL A 544 -24.81 -11.16 3.76
CA VAL A 544 -24.61 -11.46 5.17
C VAL A 544 -24.01 -10.24 5.83
N THR A 545 -24.56 -9.80 6.96
CA THR A 545 -23.97 -8.75 7.80
C THR A 545 -23.88 -9.24 9.24
N MET A 546 -22.81 -8.85 9.93
CA MET A 546 -22.50 -9.33 11.27
C MET A 546 -22.12 -8.17 12.17
N VAL A 547 -22.49 -8.26 13.45
CA VAL A 547 -22.05 -7.35 14.51
C VAL A 547 -21.87 -8.12 15.81
N ASP A 548 -20.81 -7.85 16.54
CA ASP A 548 -20.56 -8.43 17.85
C ASP A 548 -21.38 -7.76 18.95
N LEU A 549 -21.60 -8.53 20.01
CA LEU A 549 -22.15 -8.09 21.28
C LEU A 549 -21.22 -8.54 22.40
N PRO A 550 -21.26 -7.88 23.57
CA PRO A 550 -20.51 -8.30 24.74
C PRO A 550 -20.75 -9.78 25.11
N ASN A 551 -19.75 -10.41 25.73
CA ASN A 551 -19.74 -11.82 26.14
C ASN A 551 -19.74 -12.82 24.96
N HIS A 552 -18.93 -12.55 23.93
CA HIS A 552 -18.73 -13.46 22.78
C HIS A 552 -20.03 -13.86 22.07
N LYS A 553 -20.91 -12.88 21.91
CA LYS A 553 -22.16 -13.03 21.16
C LYS A 553 -22.01 -12.38 19.79
N LEU A 554 -22.61 -12.99 18.78
CA LEU A 554 -22.62 -12.46 17.42
C LEU A 554 -24.06 -12.37 16.92
N LEU A 555 -24.44 -11.20 16.41
CA LEU A 555 -25.67 -11.05 15.65
C LEU A 555 -25.34 -11.21 14.16
N VAL A 556 -26.14 -12.00 13.46
CA VAL A 556 -25.99 -12.26 12.03
C VAL A 556 -27.32 -12.02 11.34
N CYS A 557 -27.31 -11.24 10.27
CA CYS A 557 -28.44 -11.12 9.35
C CYS A 557 -28.06 -11.69 8.00
N CYS A 558 -28.95 -12.51 7.43
CA CYS A 558 -28.80 -13.07 6.10
C CYS A 558 -30.04 -12.76 5.27
N VAL A 559 -29.84 -12.28 4.05
CA VAL A 559 -30.92 -12.04 3.08
C VAL A 559 -30.52 -12.54 1.70
N ASP A 560 -31.40 -13.33 1.10
CA ASP A 560 -31.23 -13.81 -0.27
C ASP A 560 -31.72 -12.73 -1.24
N ARG A 561 -31.08 -12.62 -2.40
CA ARG A 561 -31.47 -11.61 -3.38
C ARG A 561 -32.91 -11.83 -3.87
N GLY A 562 -33.79 -10.84 -3.62
CA GLY A 562 -35.19 -10.89 -4.02
C GLY A 562 -36.09 -11.68 -3.05
N ALA A 563 -35.58 -12.03 -1.86
CA ALA A 563 -36.38 -12.65 -0.82
C ALA A 563 -37.45 -11.70 -0.26
N TYR A 564 -38.50 -12.30 0.30
CA TYR A 564 -39.59 -11.62 0.99
C TYR A 564 -39.41 -11.60 2.52
N ASP A 565 -38.42 -12.33 3.02
CA ASP A 565 -37.97 -12.35 4.40
C ASP A 565 -36.44 -12.30 4.47
N PHE A 566 -35.93 -11.91 5.64
CA PHE A 566 -34.53 -12.07 6.01
C PHE A 566 -34.43 -12.83 7.33
N SER A 567 -33.36 -13.59 7.49
CA SER A 567 -33.13 -14.42 8.67
C SER A 567 -32.20 -13.68 9.63
N PHE A 568 -32.65 -13.50 10.88
CA PHE A 568 -31.88 -12.88 11.97
C PHE A 568 -31.44 -13.96 12.97
N TYR A 569 -30.15 -14.02 13.29
CA TYR A 569 -29.55 -14.99 14.20
C TYR A 569 -28.81 -14.29 15.34
N GLU A 570 -28.90 -14.86 16.53
CA GLU A 570 -28.01 -14.58 17.66
C GLU A 570 -27.21 -15.86 17.95
N LEU A 571 -25.89 -15.79 17.79
CA LEU A 571 -24.95 -16.86 18.05
C LEU A 571 -24.23 -16.60 19.39
N MET A 572 -24.02 -17.65 20.16
CA MET A 572 -23.33 -17.62 21.45
C MET A 572 -22.29 -18.74 21.46
N ALA A 573 -21.01 -18.36 21.47
CA ALA A 573 -19.92 -19.31 21.62
C ALA A 573 -19.58 -19.47 23.11
N TYR A 574 -19.72 -20.68 23.64
CA TYR A 574 -19.35 -21.00 25.02
C TYR A 574 -17.99 -21.69 25.05
N GLU A 575 -17.14 -21.34 26.01
CA GLU A 575 -15.79 -21.93 26.11
C GLU A 575 -15.82 -23.44 26.38
N ASP A 576 -16.86 -23.92 27.05
CA ASP A 576 -17.07 -25.34 27.33
C ASP A 576 -17.71 -26.05 26.12
N GLY A 577 -16.88 -26.74 25.33
CA GLY A 577 -17.34 -27.78 24.39
C GLY A 577 -17.27 -27.47 22.89
N GLN A 578 -16.73 -26.32 22.47
CA GLN A 578 -16.67 -25.91 21.04
C GLN A 578 -18.04 -25.87 20.32
N GLU A 579 -19.12 -25.79 21.08
CA GLU A 579 -20.48 -25.67 20.55
C GLU A 579 -20.89 -24.21 20.43
N VAL A 580 -21.59 -23.87 19.33
CA VAL A 580 -22.20 -22.56 19.12
C VAL A 580 -23.71 -22.72 19.28
N MET A 581 -24.26 -22.14 20.33
CA MET A 581 -25.70 -22.06 20.49
C MET A 581 -26.23 -20.95 19.60
N HIS A 582 -27.34 -21.20 18.90
CA HIS A 582 -27.97 -20.21 18.06
C HIS A 582 -29.46 -20.08 18.36
N ARG A 583 -29.96 -18.85 18.22
CA ARG A 583 -31.40 -18.54 18.19
C ARG A 583 -31.68 -17.73 16.95
N SER A 584 -32.83 -17.94 16.32
CA SER A 584 -33.14 -17.28 15.06
C SER A 584 -34.60 -16.87 14.94
N THR A 585 -34.86 -15.89 14.07
CA THR A 585 -36.19 -15.46 13.66
C THR A 585 -36.17 -14.96 12.21
N ASN A 586 -37.20 -15.31 11.44
CA ASN A 586 -37.36 -14.84 10.07
C ASN A 586 -38.27 -13.62 10.05
N VAL A 587 -37.76 -12.51 9.54
CA VAL A 587 -38.42 -11.21 9.57
C VAL A 587 -38.94 -10.86 8.18
N PHE A 588 -40.21 -10.49 8.06
CA PHE A 588 -40.80 -10.01 6.81
C PHE A 588 -41.58 -8.71 6.99
N TYR A 589 -41.53 -7.86 5.98
CA TYR A 589 -42.36 -6.66 5.90
C TYR A 589 -43.64 -6.94 5.10
N MET A 590 -44.77 -6.48 5.62
CA MET A 590 -46.06 -6.62 4.98
C MET A 590 -46.73 -5.25 4.79
N SER A 591 -47.08 -4.96 3.53
CA SER A 591 -47.82 -3.77 3.12
C SER A 591 -48.95 -4.20 2.18
N ASN A 592 -50.16 -3.64 2.35
CA ASN A 592 -51.37 -4.00 1.61
C ASN A 592 -51.64 -5.52 1.53
N LYS A 593 -51.44 -6.24 2.64
CA LYS A 593 -51.61 -7.71 2.76
C LYS A 593 -50.70 -8.54 1.84
N LYS A 594 -49.65 -7.94 1.27
CA LYS A 594 -48.62 -8.62 0.47
C LYS A 594 -47.27 -8.51 1.18
N LYS A 595 -46.49 -9.60 1.15
CA LYS A 595 -45.08 -9.55 1.56
C LYS A 595 -44.31 -8.73 0.54
N GLN A 596 -43.48 -7.83 1.04
CA GLN A 596 -42.66 -6.97 0.21
C GLN A 596 -41.26 -7.55 0.04
N THR A 597 -40.61 -7.22 -1.06
CA THR A 597 -39.23 -7.65 -1.31
C THR A 597 -38.27 -6.89 -0.42
N ILE A 598 -37.30 -7.59 0.16
CA ILE A 598 -36.19 -6.96 0.87
C ILE A 598 -35.05 -6.82 -0.13
N HIS A 599 -34.54 -5.60 -0.28
CA HIS A 599 -33.45 -5.31 -1.19
C HIS A 599 -32.10 -5.39 -0.52
N ASP A 600 -32.02 -4.86 0.70
CA ASP A 600 -30.73 -4.69 1.36
C ASP A 600 -30.87 -4.63 2.88
N VAL A 601 -29.82 -5.07 3.59
CA VAL A 601 -29.75 -5.12 5.06
C VAL A 601 -28.34 -4.77 5.53
N GLN A 602 -28.21 -4.00 6.60
CA GLN A 602 -26.93 -3.68 7.24
C GLN A 602 -27.14 -3.23 8.69
N PHE A 603 -26.27 -3.66 9.61
CA PHE A 603 -26.25 -3.12 10.96
C PHE A 603 -25.80 -1.66 10.97
N TYR A 604 -26.62 -0.79 11.58
CA TYR A 604 -26.26 0.61 11.84
C TYR A 604 -25.40 0.72 13.10
N SER A 605 -25.80 -0.02 14.13
CA SER A 605 -25.08 -0.17 15.40
C SER A 605 -25.37 -1.55 16.01
N GLN A 606 -24.85 -1.83 17.19
CA GLN A 606 -25.21 -3.02 17.97
C GLN A 606 -26.71 -3.04 18.35
N ASP A 607 -27.33 -1.87 18.46
CA ASP A 607 -28.73 -1.69 18.89
C ASP A 607 -29.72 -1.57 17.72
N HIS A 608 -29.25 -1.21 16.51
CA HIS A 608 -30.12 -0.93 15.37
C HIS A 608 -29.69 -1.65 14.08
N LEU A 609 -30.67 -2.25 13.41
CA LEU A 609 -30.54 -2.89 12.10
C LEU A 609 -31.29 -2.07 11.04
N SER A 610 -30.59 -1.63 10.01
CA SER A 610 -31.17 -0.93 8.86
C SER A 610 -31.63 -1.93 7.80
N VAL A 611 -32.84 -1.75 7.28
CA VAL A 611 -33.44 -2.61 6.27
C VAL A 611 -34.06 -1.75 5.17
N LEU A 612 -33.78 -2.10 3.92
CA LEU A 612 -34.38 -1.47 2.74
C LEU A 612 -35.38 -2.42 2.09
N THR A 613 -36.64 -1.99 2.00
CA THR A 613 -37.73 -2.75 1.39
C THR A 613 -38.56 -1.87 0.45
N GLU A 614 -39.54 -2.46 -0.24
CA GLU A 614 -40.52 -1.72 -1.03
C GLU A 614 -41.81 -1.53 -0.21
N THR A 615 -42.52 -0.44 -0.46
CA THR A 615 -43.91 -0.27 -0.06
C THR A 615 -44.75 0.10 -1.28
N MET A 616 -46.04 -0.22 -1.21
CA MET A 616 -47.01 0.10 -2.26
C MET A 616 -47.95 1.16 -1.71
N ASP A 617 -48.09 2.28 -2.41
CA ASP A 617 -49.10 3.28 -2.07
C ASP A 617 -50.51 2.77 -2.41
N ALA A 618 -51.55 3.50 -1.95
CA ALA A 618 -52.95 3.20 -2.28
C ALA A 618 -53.25 3.22 -3.79
N SER A 619 -52.38 3.84 -4.60
CA SER A 619 -52.40 3.88 -6.06
C SER A 619 -51.59 2.77 -6.74
N ASP A 620 -51.10 1.77 -5.99
CA ASP A 620 -50.19 0.70 -6.47
C ASP A 620 -48.84 1.21 -7.02
N ASN A 621 -48.44 2.45 -6.70
CA ASN A 621 -47.10 2.95 -6.97
C ASN A 621 -46.08 2.32 -6.02
N ARG A 622 -44.93 1.90 -6.58
CA ARG A 622 -43.82 1.34 -5.79
C ARG A 622 -42.95 2.47 -5.25
N ASN A 623 -42.81 2.54 -3.93
CA ASN A 623 -41.86 3.41 -3.26
C ASN A 623 -40.86 2.56 -2.46
N SER A 624 -39.67 3.09 -2.22
CA SER A 624 -38.74 2.45 -1.28
C SER A 624 -39.06 2.87 0.14
N LEU A 625 -38.93 1.92 1.07
CA LEU A 625 -39.12 2.12 2.50
C LEU A 625 -37.83 1.77 3.21
N PHE A 626 -37.29 2.73 3.95
CA PHE A 626 -36.10 2.55 4.77
C PHE A 626 -36.51 2.38 6.23
N LEU A 627 -36.13 1.26 6.83
CA LEU A 627 -36.53 0.83 8.17
C LEU A 627 -35.31 0.79 9.10
N GLN A 628 -35.48 1.25 10.35
CA GLN A 628 -34.55 0.97 11.45
C GLN A 628 -35.25 0.11 12.50
N LEU A 629 -34.70 -1.09 12.73
CA LEU A 629 -35.26 -2.08 13.64
C LEU A 629 -34.41 -2.16 14.91
N SER A 630 -35.05 -2.24 16.08
CA SER A 630 -34.35 -2.52 17.34
C SER A 630 -33.84 -3.96 17.37
N THR A 631 -32.53 -4.15 17.51
CA THR A 631 -31.93 -5.49 17.64
C THR A 631 -32.38 -6.15 18.94
N ASN A 632 -32.57 -5.39 20.02
CA ASN A 632 -33.10 -5.90 21.29
C ASN A 632 -34.52 -6.44 21.16
N GLY A 633 -35.37 -5.74 20.39
CA GLY A 633 -36.71 -6.23 20.05
C GLY A 633 -36.67 -7.54 19.26
N LEU A 634 -35.84 -7.60 18.21
CA LEU A 634 -35.65 -8.81 17.40
C LEU A 634 -35.12 -9.99 18.22
N ARG A 635 -34.14 -9.77 19.09
CA ARG A 635 -33.56 -10.80 19.98
C ARG A 635 -34.58 -11.38 20.95
N GLY A 636 -35.56 -10.59 21.40
CA GLY A 636 -36.67 -11.06 22.23
C GLY A 636 -37.62 -12.01 21.50
N LEU A 637 -37.62 -12.00 20.16
CA LEU A 637 -38.46 -12.83 19.30
C LEU A 637 -37.76 -14.10 18.81
N CYS A 638 -36.44 -14.19 18.93
CA CYS A 638 -35.66 -15.34 18.51
C CYS A 638 -35.99 -16.62 19.30
N SER A 639 -36.07 -17.74 18.57
CA SER A 639 -36.30 -19.08 19.12
C SER A 639 -35.17 -20.03 18.74
N THR A 640 -35.02 -21.13 19.48
CA THR A 640 -34.01 -22.18 19.19
C THR A 640 -34.51 -23.21 18.18
N ASP A 641 -35.81 -23.20 17.85
CA ASP A 641 -36.43 -24.15 16.90
C ASP A 641 -36.31 -23.70 15.44
N GLY A 642 -35.84 -22.47 15.18
CA GLY A 642 -35.70 -21.91 13.84
C GLY A 642 -37.02 -21.64 13.11
N LEU A 643 -38.16 -21.74 13.81
CA LEU A 643 -39.50 -21.59 13.22
C LEU A 643 -40.16 -20.26 13.56
N SER A 644 -39.53 -19.42 14.40
CA SER A 644 -40.11 -18.13 14.74
C SER A 644 -40.12 -17.20 13.53
N THR A 645 -41.25 -16.53 13.33
CA THR A 645 -41.39 -15.50 12.30
C THR A 645 -41.83 -14.19 12.95
N CYS A 646 -41.30 -13.09 12.42
CA CYS A 646 -41.55 -11.73 12.86
C CYS A 646 -42.19 -10.93 11.70
N LYS A 647 -43.32 -10.30 11.98
CA LYS A 647 -44.06 -9.45 11.05
C LYS A 647 -43.82 -7.97 11.39
N ILE A 648 -43.44 -7.18 10.39
CA ILE A 648 -43.34 -5.71 10.46
C ILE A 648 -44.37 -5.11 9.49
N GLY A 649 -45.08 -4.06 9.94
CA GLY A 649 -46.11 -3.38 9.13
C GLY A 649 -47.43 -4.15 8.96
N GLY A 650 -48.40 -3.49 8.34
CA GLY A 650 -49.74 -4.01 8.02
C GLY A 650 -50.85 -3.55 8.97
N ASP A 651 -52.07 -3.48 8.44
CA ASP A 651 -53.27 -3.06 9.18
C ASP A 651 -53.58 -4.00 10.35
N ASP A 652 -54.15 -3.41 11.40
CA ASP A 652 -54.62 -4.11 12.59
C ASP A 652 -55.87 -4.92 12.22
N ASP A 653 -55.68 -6.16 11.79
CA ASP A 653 -56.80 -7.10 11.66
C ASP A 653 -57.31 -7.41 13.08
N GLY A 654 -58.30 -6.63 13.53
CA GLY A 654 -59.00 -6.73 14.82
C GLY A 654 -59.81 -8.02 15.01
N SER A 655 -59.34 -9.16 14.48
CA SER A 655 -59.93 -10.47 14.70
C SER A 655 -58.84 -11.48 15.04
N GLY A 656 -58.87 -11.97 16.28
CA GLY A 656 -58.10 -13.13 16.72
C GLY A 656 -58.48 -14.36 15.90
N ALA A 657 -57.79 -14.59 14.79
CA ALA A 657 -57.71 -15.86 14.10
C ALA A 657 -56.47 -15.85 13.20
N ALA A 658 -55.39 -16.43 13.72
CA ALA A 658 -54.17 -16.70 12.99
C ALA A 658 -54.46 -17.40 11.65
N ARG A 659 -54.06 -16.77 10.55
CA ARG A 659 -53.69 -17.47 9.30
C ARG A 659 -52.31 -17.06 8.73
N GLY A 660 -51.49 -16.38 9.53
CA GLY A 660 -50.07 -16.17 9.28
C GLY A 660 -49.34 -15.88 10.60
N GLY A 661 -48.88 -16.94 11.26
CA GLY A 661 -48.42 -16.93 12.67
C GLY A 661 -47.04 -16.33 12.90
N GLY A 662 -46.89 -15.01 12.73
CA GLY A 662 -45.70 -14.27 13.13
C GLY A 662 -45.96 -13.31 14.30
N ARG A 663 -44.99 -13.15 15.20
CA ARG A 663 -45.03 -12.14 16.27
C ARG A 663 -44.82 -10.74 15.66
N ARG A 664 -45.52 -9.71 16.14
CA ARG A 664 -45.40 -8.34 15.63
C ARG A 664 -44.26 -7.60 16.35
N LEU A 665 -43.41 -6.91 15.60
CA LEU A 665 -42.44 -5.96 16.15
C LEU A 665 -43.05 -4.56 16.15
N GLU A 666 -43.10 -3.91 17.31
CA GLU A 666 -43.63 -2.55 17.47
C GLU A 666 -42.51 -1.49 17.51
N ASP A 667 -41.30 -1.88 17.91
CA ASP A 667 -40.13 -0.99 18.02
C ASP A 667 -39.36 -0.88 16.69
N TYR A 668 -39.88 -0.06 15.77
CA TYR A 668 -39.18 0.32 14.55
C TYR A 668 -39.48 1.77 14.14
N SER A 669 -38.52 2.42 13.48
CA SER A 669 -38.77 3.67 12.74
C SER A 669 -38.71 3.41 11.24
N CYS A 670 -39.46 4.20 10.47
CA CYS A 670 -39.55 4.03 9.02
C CYS A 670 -39.59 5.38 8.30
N ARG A 671 -38.97 5.45 7.12
CA ARG A 671 -39.10 6.59 6.22
C ARG A 671 -39.40 6.11 4.81
N ILE A 672 -40.45 6.69 4.21
CA ILE A 672 -40.76 6.49 2.79
C ILE A 672 -39.82 7.36 1.97
N VAL A 673 -39.16 6.75 0.99
CA VAL A 673 -38.23 7.40 0.07
C VAL A 673 -39.01 7.75 -1.19
N GLU A 674 -39.55 8.97 -1.23
CA GLU A 674 -40.39 9.43 -2.33
C GLU A 674 -39.58 9.64 -3.61
N ASN A 675 -40.19 9.36 -4.78
CA ASN A 675 -39.61 9.61 -6.11
C ASN A 675 -38.22 8.97 -6.34
N MET A 676 -37.93 7.85 -5.65
CA MET A 676 -36.71 7.08 -5.85
C MET A 676 -36.88 5.63 -5.39
N LEU A 677 -36.76 4.70 -6.33
CA LEU A 677 -36.61 3.27 -6.03
C LEU A 677 -35.14 2.97 -5.73
N ALA A 678 -34.83 2.69 -4.47
CA ALA A 678 -33.50 2.33 -3.99
C ALA A 678 -33.30 0.81 -3.98
N THR A 679 -32.09 0.36 -4.35
CA THR A 679 -31.72 -1.07 -4.38
C THR A 679 -30.64 -1.45 -3.38
N SER A 680 -29.86 -0.49 -2.90
CA SER A 680 -28.79 -0.73 -1.94
C SER A 680 -28.52 0.53 -1.13
N PHE A 681 -27.91 0.38 0.03
CA PHE A 681 -27.54 1.50 0.87
C PHE A 681 -26.23 1.25 1.61
N ALA A 682 -25.68 2.31 2.20
CA ALA A 682 -24.62 2.22 3.19
C ALA A 682 -24.95 3.12 4.38
N VAL A 683 -24.69 2.64 5.59
CA VAL A 683 -24.92 3.38 6.86
C VAL A 683 -23.65 3.47 7.69
N SER A 684 -23.56 4.51 8.52
CA SER A 684 -22.60 4.60 9.62
C SER A 684 -23.27 5.08 10.89
N GLY A 685 -23.28 4.23 11.93
CA GLY A 685 -23.83 4.57 13.24
C GLY A 685 -23.04 5.61 14.01
N THR A 686 -21.71 5.64 13.84
CA THR A 686 -20.84 6.60 14.53
C THR A 686 -20.95 8.01 13.95
N ARG A 687 -21.17 8.11 12.64
CA ARG A 687 -21.38 9.40 11.94
C ARG A 687 -22.85 9.78 11.79
N LYS A 688 -23.77 8.88 12.16
CA LYS A 688 -25.22 9.08 12.04
C LYS A 688 -25.67 9.47 10.63
N VAL A 689 -25.13 8.79 9.62
CA VAL A 689 -25.44 9.07 8.21
C VAL A 689 -25.84 7.80 7.48
N ALA A 690 -26.69 7.98 6.46
CA ALA A 690 -27.08 6.94 5.53
C ALA A 690 -27.01 7.46 4.10
N VAL A 691 -26.69 6.57 3.16
CA VAL A 691 -26.72 6.86 1.72
C VAL A 691 -27.48 5.76 1.00
N LEU A 692 -28.46 6.16 0.21
CA LEU A 692 -29.31 5.29 -0.59
C LEU A 692 -28.90 5.40 -2.07
N LEU A 693 -28.81 4.26 -2.75
CA LEU A 693 -28.54 4.18 -4.18
C LEU A 693 -29.78 3.67 -4.93
N SER A 694 -30.14 4.40 -5.98
CA SER A 694 -31.26 4.09 -6.85
C SER A 694 -31.05 2.80 -7.66
N HIS A 695 -32.15 2.23 -8.14
CA HIS A 695 -32.15 1.08 -9.05
C HIS A 695 -31.39 1.35 -10.36
N SER A 696 -31.40 2.59 -10.85
CA SER A 696 -30.60 2.99 -12.01
C SER A 696 -29.09 3.04 -11.72
N LYS A 697 -28.69 2.98 -10.44
CA LYS A 697 -27.30 3.12 -9.97
C LYS A 697 -26.62 4.44 -10.32
N HIS A 698 -27.40 5.44 -10.73
CA HIS A 698 -26.92 6.78 -11.06
C HIS A 698 -27.39 7.83 -10.06
N LYS A 699 -28.50 7.61 -9.36
CA LYS A 699 -29.01 8.56 -8.37
C LYS A 699 -28.67 8.11 -6.95
N VAL A 700 -28.09 9.02 -6.17
CA VAL A 700 -27.68 8.83 -4.78
C VAL A 700 -28.39 9.85 -3.89
N ARG A 701 -28.89 9.43 -2.73
CA ARG A 701 -29.58 10.30 -1.78
C ARG A 701 -29.01 10.11 -0.39
N LEU A 702 -28.63 11.20 0.27
CA LEU A 702 -27.99 11.22 1.59
C LEU A 702 -29.00 11.61 2.66
N PHE A 703 -28.88 10.95 3.80
CA PHE A 703 -29.71 11.17 4.96
C PHE A 703 -28.84 11.34 6.20
N GLU A 704 -29.23 12.30 7.04
CA GLU A 704 -28.81 12.38 8.42
C GLU A 704 -29.78 11.55 9.26
N MET A 705 -29.22 10.70 10.10
CA MET A 705 -29.93 9.83 11.01
C MET A 705 -29.89 10.48 12.39
N GLU A 706 -30.95 10.31 13.19
CA GLU A 706 -31.05 10.95 14.53
C GLU A 706 -31.15 12.48 14.47
N ALA A 707 -31.79 13.02 13.43
CA ALA A 707 -32.16 14.43 13.39
C ALA A 707 -33.34 14.70 14.35
N ASP A 708 -33.37 15.89 14.93
CA ASP A 708 -34.49 16.33 15.77
C ASP A 708 -35.71 16.66 14.89
N GLU A 709 -36.90 16.15 15.25
CA GLU A 709 -38.15 16.28 14.46
C GLU A 709 -38.64 17.74 14.31
N GLU A 710 -38.06 18.71 15.02
CA GLU A 710 -38.52 20.10 15.02
C GLU A 710 -38.09 20.92 13.77
N GLU A 711 -37.22 20.39 12.91
CA GLU A 711 -36.73 21.11 11.71
C GLU A 711 -37.46 20.75 10.40
N ASP A 712 -38.31 19.72 10.37
CA ASP A 712 -38.88 19.18 9.12
C ASP A 712 -40.15 19.94 8.64
N GLU A 713 -40.72 20.88 9.39
CA GLU A 713 -41.96 21.58 9.01
C GLU A 713 -41.77 22.90 8.23
N GLU A 714 -40.56 23.46 8.10
CA GLU A 714 -40.37 24.80 7.49
C GLU A 714 -39.82 24.82 6.05
N ASP A 715 -39.20 23.76 5.52
CA ASP A 715 -38.45 23.83 4.25
C ASP A 715 -39.23 23.45 2.97
N ASP A 716 -40.48 22.99 3.08
CA ASP A 716 -41.28 22.56 1.91
C ASP A 716 -41.98 23.72 1.16
N SER A 717 -41.66 24.97 1.48
CA SER A 717 -42.21 26.13 0.78
C SER A 717 -41.20 27.25 0.54
N THR A 718 -40.26 27.05 -0.37
CA THR A 718 -39.90 28.01 -1.42
C THR A 718 -38.59 27.61 -2.11
N MET A 719 -38.67 27.30 -3.41
CA MET A 719 -37.78 27.87 -4.42
C MET A 719 -38.22 27.41 -5.81
N ASP A 720 -39.18 28.15 -6.36
CA ASP A 720 -39.45 28.16 -7.78
C ASP A 720 -38.24 28.79 -8.49
N VAL A 721 -37.60 28.00 -9.35
CA VAL A 721 -36.42 28.39 -10.13
C VAL A 721 -36.87 29.25 -11.30
N THR A 722 -36.65 30.57 -11.23
CA THR A 722 -36.58 31.40 -12.44
C THR A 722 -35.13 31.52 -12.90
N GLN A 723 -34.89 30.96 -14.08
CA GLN A 723 -33.78 31.26 -14.97
C GLN A 723 -33.52 32.76 -15.05
N ASP A 724 -32.25 33.16 -14.92
CA ASP A 724 -31.59 34.04 -15.90
C ASP A 724 -30.11 34.15 -15.53
N SER A 725 -29.26 33.53 -16.36
CA SER A 725 -27.82 33.83 -16.38
C SER A 725 -27.51 34.52 -17.71
N SER A 726 -27.39 35.85 -17.63
CA SER A 726 -26.92 36.69 -18.72
C SER A 726 -25.90 37.68 -18.17
N PHE A 727 -24.66 37.62 -18.73
CA PHE A 727 -23.56 38.60 -18.63
C PHE A 727 -22.94 38.78 -17.23
N ALA A 728 -21.67 39.12 -17.00
CA ALA A 728 -20.36 39.32 -17.65
C ALA A 728 -19.43 39.58 -16.42
N ASP A 729 -18.15 39.23 -16.31
CA ASP A 729 -16.94 39.41 -17.11
C ASP A 729 -15.87 38.45 -16.54
#